data_AF-A0A0W8CR59-F1
#
_entry.id   AF-A0A0W8CR59-F1
#
_cell.length_a   1.000
_cell.length_b   1.000
_cell.length_c   1.000
_cell.angle_alpha   90.00
_cell.angle_beta   90.00
_cell.angle_gamma   90.00
#
_symmetry.space_group_name_H-M   'P 1'
#
loop_
_entity.id
_entity.type
_entity.pdbx_description
1 polymer ?
#
loop_
_entity_poly.entity_id
_entity_poly.type
_entity_poly.pdbx_seq_one_letter_code
_entity_poly.pdbx_strand_id
1 'polypeptide(L)'
;MPSNATATPFELERGSASEFLSVTTPPPASVWKPHEEDDASANRPKRWLRLLNEYRVAEFGATLVMFLVAKSFTLMAVNDRPIPRIEIRLNSTTTVYARDPTVDEKKLYEQVPMWSLIVFGLGIPILTNLLLNFVLPKIRDVRVIPHDVRDFLLSLAQGVTMSTLLTQFTKHATGRFRPSFYDMCGWDYDAVWDGVTNLCTDAAGEKEGRKSFPSGHASFAWVTMLLLTLYLLGRSRLNCSRRSESAVRGGTKALKLFLCFVPCLAASWVAITRSIDNWHHYSDILAGSIIGAISACLAYSYNYGSIFCWKYAGLPCEAIHEKIKTVLVYIYIFAFFITGMSDVATANGGGFRPEADGYQAVHTPTLDEKHSSDTTTVPADSTEVRPSPKKWHKLFHEYRVIEYAFAIVLYIIARRLGKWVKMHRRAFPRIEMRLNSTTSIWGRDPAMDQEKLSEQVPMYMLIIVSLAIAIVVNLSINYVFPRLVKVRDIEHDFRDFLLSLGQAITLSTFLVNFMKNMTGRFRPCFYDMCGWNYDVVWDGTTDLCSDSDGDDEGRKSFPSGHSSFAWSVMGVLTLYLLGRARLTSAEQSSSILQEGIRTFKLFFCFLPCLGAAWVAITRSTDNRHHYSDIVAGSVIGAAAACLAYNHNYGSIYSWEMAGLPWETIHERRKVRCWL
;
A
#
# COMPACT_ATOMS: atom_id res chain seq x y z
N MET A 1 -67.50 16.17 -55.87
CA MET A 1 -67.52 14.70 -56.07
C MET A 1 -66.41 14.10 -55.24
N PRO A 2 -66.71 13.01 -54.54
CA PRO A 2 -66.86 13.03 -53.08
C PRO A 2 -65.71 12.24 -52.42
N SER A 3 -65.57 12.07 -51.11
CA SER A 3 -66.57 11.72 -50.11
C SER A 3 -65.89 11.68 -48.73
N ASN A 4 -66.45 12.40 -47.76
CA ASN A 4 -67.08 11.85 -46.54
C ASN A 4 -66.14 11.84 -45.32
N ALA A 5 -66.53 12.26 -44.11
CA ALA A 5 -67.71 12.94 -43.61
C ALA A 5 -67.41 13.39 -42.16
N THR A 6 -68.02 14.51 -41.74
CA THR A 6 -68.75 14.77 -40.46
C THR A 6 -68.36 14.00 -39.19
N ALA A 7 -68.41 14.51 -37.96
CA ALA A 7 -68.79 15.78 -37.35
C ALA A 7 -68.41 15.68 -35.84
N THR A 8 -68.20 16.83 -35.21
CA THR A 8 -68.06 17.07 -33.76
C THR A 8 -69.39 16.78 -33.01
N PRO A 9 -69.41 16.56 -31.66
CA PRO A 9 -69.48 17.71 -30.74
C PRO A 9 -68.84 17.54 -29.33
N PHE A 10 -68.57 18.71 -28.74
CA PHE A 10 -68.41 19.12 -27.34
C PHE A 10 -68.98 18.22 -26.22
N GLU A 11 -68.27 18.10 -25.07
CA GLU A 11 -68.65 18.74 -23.77
C GLU A 11 -67.62 18.53 -22.62
N LEU A 12 -67.49 19.60 -21.80
CA LEU A 12 -67.05 19.82 -20.38
C LEU A 12 -66.70 18.60 -19.48
N GLU A 13 -65.86 18.62 -18.43
CA GLU A 13 -65.27 19.64 -17.53
C GLU A 13 -64.22 18.98 -16.58
N ARG A 14 -63.43 19.83 -15.88
CA ARG A 14 -62.71 19.64 -14.59
C ARG A 14 -61.40 18.82 -14.53
N GLY A 15 -60.34 19.50 -14.09
CA GLY A 15 -58.95 19.04 -14.13
C GLY A 15 -58.37 18.45 -12.83
N SER A 16 -57.11 18.04 -12.93
CA SER A 16 -56.15 17.90 -11.83
C SER A 16 -54.74 17.63 -12.37
N ALA A 17 -53.78 18.35 -11.80
CA ALA A 17 -52.31 18.21 -11.79
C ALA A 17 -51.63 17.05 -12.55
N SER A 18 -50.74 17.39 -13.50
CA SER A 18 -49.35 16.88 -13.58
C SER A 18 -48.65 17.30 -14.89
N GLU A 19 -48.11 18.51 -14.93
CA GLU A 19 -47.06 18.87 -15.91
C GLU A 19 -45.70 18.88 -15.18
N PHE A 20 -44.88 17.87 -15.41
CA PHE A 20 -43.42 18.00 -15.28
C PHE A 20 -42.83 17.94 -16.69
N LEU A 21 -42.48 19.13 -17.16
CA LEU A 21 -41.97 19.47 -18.48
C LEU A 21 -40.70 18.66 -18.86
N SER A 22 -40.78 18.00 -20.02
CA SER A 22 -39.64 17.71 -20.87
C SER A 22 -39.28 18.95 -21.71
N VAL A 23 -38.04 19.44 -21.63
CA VAL A 23 -37.47 20.45 -22.55
C VAL A 23 -36.00 20.05 -22.78
N THR A 24 -35.68 19.30 -23.86
CA THR A 24 -35.26 19.74 -25.21
C THR A 24 -33.92 20.50 -25.29
N THR A 25 -32.99 19.88 -26.02
CA THR A 25 -31.97 20.40 -26.97
C THR A 25 -31.20 21.71 -26.68
N PRO A 26 -29.85 21.73 -26.90
CA PRO A 26 -29.06 22.96 -26.77
C PRO A 26 -29.38 23.96 -27.90
N PRO A 27 -29.35 25.29 -27.64
CA PRO A 27 -29.56 26.29 -28.66
C PRO A 27 -28.34 26.42 -29.59
N PRO A 28 -28.51 26.98 -30.82
CA PRO A 28 -27.43 27.11 -31.79
C PRO A 28 -26.42 28.19 -31.36
N ALA A 29 -25.18 28.02 -31.81
CA ALA A 29 -24.07 28.90 -31.54
C ALA A 29 -24.33 30.34 -32.04
N SER A 30 -24.83 31.20 -31.15
CA SER A 30 -24.74 32.65 -31.33
C SER A 30 -23.32 33.07 -30.93
N VAL A 31 -22.57 33.48 -31.94
CA VAL A 31 -21.24 34.08 -31.86
C VAL A 31 -21.26 35.23 -30.85
N TRP A 32 -20.75 34.99 -29.64
CA TRP A 32 -20.35 36.06 -28.73
C TRP A 32 -19.05 36.65 -29.29
N LYS A 33 -19.14 37.81 -29.96
CA LYS A 33 -17.97 38.67 -30.17
C LYS A 33 -17.67 39.34 -28.83
N PRO A 34 -16.45 39.23 -28.28
CA PRO A 34 -16.10 39.98 -27.08
C PRO A 34 -16.11 41.47 -27.43
N HIS A 35 -16.81 42.26 -26.61
CA HIS A 35 -16.66 43.71 -26.59
C HIS A 35 -15.18 44.00 -26.28
N GLU A 36 -14.51 44.72 -27.17
CA GLU A 36 -13.24 45.39 -26.88
C GLU A 36 -13.53 46.47 -25.84
N GLU A 37 -13.24 46.18 -24.57
CA GLU A 37 -13.04 47.18 -23.53
C GLU A 37 -11.53 47.27 -23.26
N ASP A 38 -10.98 48.42 -23.60
CA ASP A 38 -9.55 48.72 -23.68
C ASP A 38 -8.86 48.99 -22.33
N ASP A 39 -9.52 48.81 -21.17
CA ASP A 39 -8.96 49.24 -19.87
C ASP A 39 -8.77 48.10 -18.83
N ALA A 40 -8.24 46.95 -19.26
CA ALA A 40 -7.81 45.87 -18.33
C ALA A 40 -6.47 45.21 -18.72
N SER A 41 -5.53 45.99 -19.25
CA SER A 41 -4.24 45.51 -19.78
C SER A 41 -3.14 45.31 -18.73
N ALA A 42 -3.34 45.67 -17.46
CA ALA A 42 -2.24 45.76 -16.49
C ALA A 42 -1.86 44.44 -15.77
N ASN A 43 -2.61 43.33 -15.90
CA ASN A 43 -2.25 42.11 -15.15
C ASN A 43 -2.68 40.77 -15.76
N ARG A 44 -2.72 40.65 -17.10
CA ARG A 44 -2.83 39.33 -17.74
C ARG A 44 -1.44 38.69 -17.83
N PRO A 45 -1.19 37.51 -17.23
CA PRO A 45 0.09 36.83 -17.40
C PRO A 45 0.37 36.62 -18.89
N LYS A 46 1.59 37.00 -19.31
CA LYS A 46 2.10 36.84 -20.68
C LYS A 46 1.76 35.43 -21.18
N ARG A 47 1.36 35.27 -22.45
CA ARG A 47 0.92 33.98 -23.03
C ARG A 47 1.85 32.80 -22.69
N TRP A 48 3.16 33.05 -22.69
CA TRP A 48 4.17 32.07 -22.31
C TRP A 48 4.10 31.65 -20.84
N LEU A 49 3.81 32.57 -19.92
CA LEU A 49 3.66 32.28 -18.49
C LEU A 49 2.45 31.36 -18.22
N ARG A 50 1.36 31.52 -18.99
CA ARG A 50 0.21 30.61 -18.94
C ARG A 50 0.57 29.21 -19.42
N LEU A 51 1.28 29.09 -20.55
CA LEU A 51 1.75 27.79 -21.04
C LEU A 51 2.72 27.11 -20.06
N LEU A 52 3.61 27.88 -19.42
CA LEU A 52 4.54 27.34 -18.42
C LEU A 52 3.80 26.74 -17.20
N ASN A 53 2.73 27.40 -16.75
CA ASN A 53 1.90 26.91 -15.65
C ASN A 53 1.02 25.73 -16.09
N GLU A 54 0.38 25.78 -17.26
CA GLU A 54 -0.48 24.70 -17.77
C GLU A 54 0.30 23.40 -18.07
N TYR A 55 1.58 23.48 -18.44
CA TYR A 55 2.41 22.30 -18.68
C TYR A 55 3.31 21.93 -17.51
N ARG A 56 3.20 22.61 -16.36
CA ARG A 56 3.97 22.31 -15.14
C ARG A 56 5.49 22.31 -15.41
N VAL A 57 5.94 23.20 -16.30
CA VAL A 57 7.31 23.19 -16.84
C VAL A 57 8.35 23.41 -15.76
N ALA A 58 8.05 24.27 -14.77
CA ALA A 58 8.94 24.51 -13.63
C ALA A 58 9.17 23.25 -12.78
N GLU A 59 8.13 22.43 -12.58
CA GLU A 59 8.23 21.22 -11.76
C GLU A 59 8.97 20.10 -12.50
N PHE A 60 8.75 19.96 -13.81
CA PHE A 60 9.59 19.09 -14.65
C PHE A 60 11.05 19.56 -14.68
N GLY A 61 11.28 20.86 -14.80
CA GLY A 61 12.62 21.46 -14.76
C GLY A 61 13.33 21.20 -13.43
N ALA A 62 12.66 21.42 -12.31
CA ALA A 62 13.19 21.13 -10.98
C ALA A 62 13.49 19.63 -10.79
N THR A 63 12.61 18.76 -11.30
CA THR A 63 12.82 17.31 -11.29
C THR A 63 14.06 16.91 -12.11
N LEU A 64 14.25 17.52 -13.28
CA LEU A 64 15.45 17.30 -14.10
C LEU A 64 16.72 17.74 -13.38
N VAL A 65 16.72 18.91 -12.75
CA VAL A 65 17.85 19.40 -11.95
C VAL A 65 18.17 18.42 -10.81
N MET A 66 17.15 17.97 -10.06
CA MET A 66 17.33 16.96 -9.02
C MET A 66 17.91 15.65 -9.57
N PHE A 67 17.51 15.23 -10.76
CA PHE A 67 18.05 14.03 -11.40
C PHE A 67 19.52 14.20 -11.79
N LEU A 68 19.90 15.38 -12.30
CA LEU A 68 21.30 15.69 -12.59
C LEU A 68 22.16 15.71 -11.32
N VAL A 69 21.63 16.26 -10.21
CA VAL A 69 22.28 16.17 -8.89
C VAL A 69 22.43 14.72 -8.45
N ALA A 70 21.39 13.90 -8.57
CA ALA A 70 21.48 12.47 -8.25
C ALA A 70 22.53 11.73 -9.10
N LYS A 71 22.65 12.07 -10.38
CA LYS A 71 23.69 11.53 -11.27
C LYS A 71 25.08 12.02 -10.91
N SER A 72 25.24 13.25 -10.42
CA SER A 72 26.54 13.76 -9.97
C SER A 72 27.14 12.91 -8.84
N PHE A 73 26.33 12.30 -7.97
CA PHE A 73 26.84 11.38 -6.94
C PHE A 73 27.52 10.13 -7.49
N THR A 74 27.29 9.75 -8.76
CA THR A 74 28.03 8.66 -9.39
C THR A 74 29.51 8.99 -9.59
N LEU A 75 29.86 10.28 -9.58
CA LEU A 75 31.22 10.79 -9.63
C LEU A 75 31.88 10.82 -8.25
N MET A 76 31.10 10.70 -7.17
CA MET A 76 31.62 10.65 -5.80
C MET A 76 32.48 9.39 -5.62
N ALA A 77 33.61 9.51 -4.93
CA ALA A 77 34.38 8.34 -4.52
C ALA A 77 33.51 7.42 -3.64
N VAL A 78 33.66 6.11 -3.81
CA VAL A 78 32.99 5.14 -2.94
C VAL A 78 33.77 5.11 -1.63
N ASN A 79 33.07 5.08 -0.50
CA ASN A 79 33.71 4.98 0.81
C ASN A 79 34.50 3.67 0.94
N ASP A 80 35.80 3.77 1.21
CA ASP A 80 36.68 2.60 1.30
C ASP A 80 36.73 2.06 2.73
N ARG A 81 35.94 1.02 2.98
CA ARG A 81 36.00 0.24 4.22
C ARG A 81 37.13 -0.79 4.20
N PRO A 82 37.73 -1.13 5.35
CA PRO A 82 38.64 -2.26 5.41
C PRO A 82 37.91 -3.56 5.03
N ILE A 83 38.59 -4.44 4.30
CA ILE A 83 38.06 -5.75 3.90
C ILE A 83 37.78 -6.58 5.16
N PRO A 84 36.60 -7.20 5.31
CA PRO A 84 36.28 -8.01 6.48
C PRO A 84 37.18 -9.25 6.52
N ARG A 85 37.71 -9.53 7.70
CA ARG A 85 38.62 -10.65 7.96
C ARG A 85 38.16 -11.43 9.17
N ILE A 86 38.32 -12.74 9.13
CA ILE A 86 38.14 -13.61 10.29
C ILE A 86 39.54 -13.96 10.77
N GLU A 87 39.85 -13.59 12.01
CA GLU A 87 41.13 -13.88 12.64
C GLU A 87 41.00 -15.14 13.50
N ILE A 88 41.80 -16.16 13.20
CA ILE A 88 41.77 -17.44 13.91
C ILE A 88 43.14 -17.69 14.52
N ARG A 89 43.20 -17.61 15.84
CA ARG A 89 44.43 -17.85 16.61
C ARG A 89 44.58 -19.35 16.85
N LEU A 90 45.59 -19.97 16.23
CA LEU A 90 45.87 -21.39 16.39
C LEU A 90 46.69 -21.68 17.65
N ASN A 91 47.65 -20.80 17.98
CA ASN A 91 48.46 -20.89 19.19
C ASN A 91 48.90 -19.48 19.64
N SER A 92 49.80 -19.39 20.63
CA SER A 92 50.25 -18.09 21.16
C SER A 92 50.97 -17.21 20.12
N THR A 93 51.55 -17.80 19.08
CA THR A 93 52.42 -17.13 18.08
C THR A 93 51.89 -17.16 16.64
N THR A 94 50.87 -17.97 16.36
CA THR A 94 50.39 -18.29 15.01
C THR A 94 48.91 -17.94 14.89
N THR A 95 48.64 -17.02 13.98
CA THR A 95 47.31 -16.57 13.60
C THR A 95 47.12 -16.81 12.11
N VAL A 96 45.97 -17.35 11.73
CA VAL A 96 45.57 -17.55 10.34
C VAL A 96 44.36 -16.66 10.06
N TYR A 97 44.34 -16.06 8.88
CA TYR A 97 43.22 -15.24 8.44
C TYR A 97 42.37 -16.02 7.44
N ALA A 98 41.05 -15.89 7.59
CA ALA A 98 40.09 -16.45 6.67
C ALA A 98 39.20 -15.34 6.10
N ARG A 99 38.73 -15.57 4.88
CA ARG A 99 37.77 -14.68 4.23
C ARG A 99 36.41 -14.76 4.93
N ASP A 100 35.73 -13.62 4.99
CA ASP A 100 34.36 -13.56 5.47
C ASP A 100 33.41 -14.28 4.47
N PRO A 101 32.69 -15.34 4.89
CA PRO A 101 31.82 -16.13 4.02
C PRO A 101 30.62 -15.33 3.51
N THR A 102 30.27 -14.21 4.16
CA THR A 102 29.14 -13.38 3.74
C THR A 102 29.43 -12.59 2.46
N VAL A 103 30.69 -12.47 2.05
CA VAL A 103 31.15 -11.73 0.86
C VAL A 103 31.97 -12.58 -0.12
N ASP A 104 31.99 -13.91 0.07
CA ASP A 104 32.72 -14.92 -0.73
C ASP A 104 31.80 -15.80 -1.61
N GLU A 105 30.63 -15.27 -1.96
CA GLU A 105 29.73 -15.93 -2.91
C GLU A 105 30.21 -15.73 -4.35
N LYS A 106 29.87 -16.66 -5.24
CA LYS A 106 30.15 -16.47 -6.68
C LYS A 106 29.22 -15.43 -7.28
N LYS A 107 29.74 -14.57 -8.16
CA LYS A 107 28.96 -13.63 -8.97
C LYS A 107 28.16 -14.43 -9.99
N LEU A 108 26.84 -14.33 -9.93
CA LEU A 108 25.96 -14.94 -10.91
C LEU A 108 25.44 -13.90 -11.91
N TYR A 109 24.98 -14.39 -13.05
CA TYR A 109 24.38 -13.56 -14.10
C TYR A 109 23.13 -12.85 -13.57
N GLU A 110 23.01 -11.55 -13.85
CA GLU A 110 21.82 -10.79 -13.47
C GLU A 110 20.60 -11.25 -14.28
N GLN A 111 19.63 -11.91 -13.63
CA GLN A 111 18.37 -12.27 -14.29
C GLN A 111 17.62 -11.04 -14.83
N VAL A 112 17.79 -9.90 -14.17
CA VAL A 112 17.16 -8.64 -14.54
C VAL A 112 18.23 -7.54 -14.55
N PRO A 113 18.92 -7.34 -15.67
CA PRO A 113 19.87 -6.24 -15.81
C PRO A 113 19.21 -4.87 -15.62
N MET A 114 19.98 -3.87 -15.18
CA MET A 114 19.43 -2.53 -14.92
C MET A 114 18.79 -1.89 -16.16
N TRP A 115 19.35 -2.08 -17.35
CA TRP A 115 18.80 -1.50 -18.58
C TRP A 115 17.41 -2.06 -18.90
N SER A 116 17.20 -3.37 -18.72
CA SER A 116 15.91 -4.00 -19.00
C SER A 116 14.88 -3.52 -17.99
N LEU A 117 15.28 -3.43 -16.73
CA LEU A 117 14.46 -2.87 -15.66
C LEU A 117 14.04 -1.42 -15.94
N ILE A 118 14.91 -0.58 -16.48
CA ILE A 118 14.53 0.78 -16.88
C ILE A 118 13.48 0.75 -18.00
N VAL A 119 13.68 -0.10 -19.02
CA VAL A 119 12.76 -0.22 -20.16
C VAL A 119 11.37 -0.67 -19.72
N PHE A 120 11.23 -1.79 -19.01
CA PHE A 120 9.90 -2.25 -18.59
C PHE A 120 9.37 -1.48 -17.38
N GLY A 121 10.25 -1.01 -16.49
CA GLY A 121 9.90 -0.26 -15.30
C GLY A 121 9.31 1.10 -15.61
N LEU A 122 9.76 1.79 -16.66
CA LEU A 122 9.10 3.01 -17.15
C LEU A 122 8.04 2.70 -18.21
N GLY A 123 8.32 1.75 -19.10
CA GLY A 123 7.44 1.39 -20.21
C GLY A 123 6.07 0.90 -19.74
N ILE A 124 6.00 -0.05 -18.79
CA ILE A 124 4.73 -0.62 -18.33
C ILE A 124 3.83 0.46 -17.68
N PRO A 125 4.32 1.30 -16.73
CA PRO A 125 3.49 2.37 -16.18
C PRO A 125 3.00 3.38 -17.22
N ILE A 126 3.88 3.82 -18.13
CA ILE A 126 3.53 4.79 -19.18
C ILE A 126 2.48 4.19 -20.12
N LEU A 127 2.72 3.00 -20.65
CA LEU A 127 1.78 2.31 -21.53
C LEU A 127 0.44 2.10 -20.84
N THR A 128 0.44 1.67 -19.58
CA THR A 128 -0.80 1.48 -18.81
C THR A 128 -1.58 2.78 -18.63
N ASN A 129 -0.89 3.89 -18.32
CA ASN A 129 -1.51 5.21 -18.21
C ASN A 129 -2.11 5.68 -19.55
N LEU A 130 -1.38 5.51 -20.66
CA LEU A 130 -1.87 5.86 -22.00
C LEU A 130 -3.08 5.01 -22.41
N LEU A 131 -3.04 3.69 -22.14
CA LEU A 131 -4.16 2.79 -22.39
C LEU A 131 -5.41 3.20 -21.60
N LEU A 132 -5.25 3.55 -20.32
CA LEU A 132 -6.37 3.95 -19.44
C LEU A 132 -6.98 5.31 -19.78
N ASN A 133 -6.21 6.21 -20.42
CA ASN A 133 -6.67 7.55 -20.78
C ASN A 133 -7.14 7.68 -22.24
N PHE A 134 -6.58 6.93 -23.19
CA PHE A 134 -6.89 7.08 -24.61
C PHE A 134 -7.63 5.89 -25.23
N VAL A 135 -7.39 4.66 -24.74
CA VAL A 135 -7.98 3.45 -25.34
C VAL A 135 -9.21 3.00 -24.57
N LEU A 136 -9.12 2.90 -23.24
CA LEU A 136 -10.22 2.39 -22.42
C LEU A 136 -11.52 3.23 -22.53
N PRO A 137 -11.48 4.57 -22.59
CA PRO A 137 -12.70 5.37 -22.79
C PRO A 137 -13.40 5.16 -24.13
N LYS A 138 -12.69 4.65 -25.15
CA LYS A 138 -13.29 4.29 -26.45
C LYS A 138 -14.04 2.96 -26.40
N ILE A 139 -13.71 2.09 -25.45
CA ILE A 139 -14.23 0.72 -25.35
C ILE A 139 -15.24 0.59 -24.21
N ARG A 140 -15.09 1.38 -23.14
CA ARG A 140 -15.96 1.35 -21.95
C ARG A 140 -16.22 2.75 -21.44
N ASP A 141 -17.37 2.93 -20.82
CA ASP A 141 -17.73 4.18 -20.14
C ASP A 141 -16.85 4.38 -18.90
N VAL A 142 -15.79 5.17 -19.07
CA VAL A 142 -14.73 5.44 -18.09
C VAL A 142 -14.51 6.94 -18.01
N ARG A 143 -14.37 7.47 -16.79
CA ARG A 143 -14.16 8.90 -16.58
C ARG A 143 -12.80 9.32 -17.14
N VAL A 144 -12.84 10.16 -18.17
CA VAL A 144 -11.68 10.90 -18.69
C VAL A 144 -11.36 12.04 -17.74
N ILE A 145 -10.08 12.21 -17.42
CA ILE A 145 -9.60 13.25 -16.50
C ILE A 145 -8.64 14.15 -17.29
N PRO A 146 -8.85 15.47 -17.29
CA PRO A 146 -7.94 16.38 -17.97
C PRO A 146 -6.56 16.32 -17.32
N HIS A 147 -5.51 16.38 -18.14
CA HIS A 147 -4.10 16.41 -17.74
C HIS A 147 -3.56 15.22 -16.90
N ASP A 148 -4.33 14.14 -16.75
CA ASP A 148 -3.90 12.96 -15.97
C ASP A 148 -2.60 12.32 -16.48
N VAL A 149 -2.37 12.33 -17.80
CA VAL A 149 -1.13 11.83 -18.40
C VAL A 149 0.07 12.67 -17.97
N ARG A 150 -0.05 14.00 -18.01
CA ARG A 150 1.01 14.93 -17.58
C ARG A 150 1.35 14.73 -16.11
N ASP A 151 0.33 14.68 -15.24
CA ASP A 151 0.52 14.55 -13.79
C ASP A 151 1.07 13.18 -13.39
N PHE A 152 0.66 12.12 -14.09
CA PHE A 152 1.24 10.79 -13.92
C PHE A 152 2.72 10.74 -14.30
N LEU A 153 3.06 11.31 -15.47
CA LEU A 153 4.46 11.35 -15.94
C LEU A 153 5.34 12.18 -15.00
N LEU A 154 4.84 13.31 -14.49
CA LEU A 154 5.54 14.10 -13.49
C LEU A 154 5.75 13.30 -12.20
N SER A 155 4.71 12.62 -11.71
CA SER A 155 4.80 11.78 -10.51
C SER A 155 5.84 10.67 -10.68
N LEU A 156 5.84 10.01 -11.84
CA LEU A 156 6.80 8.95 -12.16
C LEU A 156 8.23 9.50 -12.19
N ALA A 157 8.46 10.64 -12.85
CA ALA A 157 9.76 11.29 -12.93
C ALA A 157 10.26 11.74 -11.54
N GLN A 158 9.40 12.38 -10.74
CA GLN A 158 9.72 12.83 -9.38
C GLN A 158 10.06 11.65 -8.46
N GLY A 159 9.25 10.59 -8.49
CA GLY A 159 9.48 9.38 -7.69
C GLY A 159 10.83 8.74 -8.04
N VAL A 160 11.07 8.47 -9.32
CA VAL A 160 12.32 7.86 -9.81
C VAL A 160 13.52 8.72 -9.44
N THR A 161 13.41 10.05 -9.58
CA THR A 161 14.48 10.98 -9.26
C THR A 161 14.81 10.97 -7.77
N MET A 162 13.81 11.06 -6.89
CA MET A 162 14.01 11.04 -5.44
C MET A 162 14.59 9.71 -4.96
N SER A 163 14.10 8.59 -5.51
CA SER A 163 14.62 7.26 -5.22
C SER A 163 16.08 7.11 -5.68
N THR A 164 16.42 7.63 -6.87
CA THR A 164 17.77 7.62 -7.41
C THR A 164 18.72 8.48 -6.57
N LEU A 165 18.28 9.68 -6.16
CA LEU A 165 19.05 10.58 -5.32
C LEU A 165 19.49 9.91 -4.02
N LEU A 166 18.52 9.36 -3.27
CA LEU A 166 18.79 8.68 -2.00
C LEU A 166 19.65 7.43 -2.21
N THR A 167 19.34 6.62 -3.23
CA THR A 167 20.10 5.39 -3.51
C THR A 167 21.56 5.70 -3.86
N GLN A 168 21.82 6.63 -4.78
CA GLN A 168 23.19 6.94 -5.23
C GLN A 168 24.01 7.58 -4.11
N PHE A 169 23.44 8.55 -3.39
CA PHE A 169 24.09 9.17 -2.25
C PHE A 169 24.51 8.12 -1.21
N THR A 170 23.56 7.29 -0.74
CA THR A 170 23.83 6.27 0.29
C THR A 170 24.78 5.18 -0.20
N LYS A 171 24.70 4.78 -1.48
CA LYS A 171 25.57 3.75 -2.07
C LYS A 171 27.05 4.16 -2.05
N HIS A 172 27.33 5.40 -2.42
CA HIS A 172 28.70 5.92 -2.43
C HIS A 172 29.18 6.29 -1.02
N ALA A 173 28.30 6.80 -0.14
CA ALA A 173 28.66 7.13 1.24
C ALA A 173 28.90 5.90 2.13
N THR A 174 28.19 4.78 1.90
CA THR A 174 28.32 3.62 2.77
C THR A 174 29.55 2.78 2.45
N GLY A 175 29.75 2.33 1.21
CA GLY A 175 30.90 1.47 0.87
C GLY A 175 30.76 0.02 1.35
N ARG A 176 29.53 -0.51 1.43
CA ARG A 176 29.28 -1.89 1.87
C ARG A 176 29.64 -2.89 0.77
N PHE A 177 30.40 -3.92 1.12
CA PHE A 177 30.73 -5.05 0.25
C PHE A 177 29.49 -5.84 -0.18
N ARG A 178 29.50 -6.32 -1.42
CA ARG A 178 28.50 -7.24 -1.98
C ARG A 178 28.77 -8.67 -1.54
N PRO A 179 27.76 -9.56 -1.57
CA PRO A 179 27.97 -10.98 -1.29
C PRO A 179 29.01 -11.64 -2.20
N SER A 180 29.22 -11.14 -3.42
CA SER A 180 30.17 -11.67 -4.40
C SER A 180 31.39 -10.77 -4.60
N PHE A 181 31.83 -10.08 -3.54
CA PHE A 181 32.92 -9.11 -3.62
C PHE A 181 34.24 -9.71 -4.14
N TYR A 182 34.68 -10.83 -3.55
CA TYR A 182 35.96 -11.45 -3.90
C TYR A 182 36.00 -11.91 -5.36
N ASP A 183 34.92 -12.51 -5.85
CA ASP A 183 34.78 -12.92 -7.25
C ASP A 183 34.70 -11.71 -8.21
N MET A 184 34.03 -10.63 -7.80
CA MET A 184 33.95 -9.39 -8.59
C MET A 184 35.30 -8.69 -8.76
N CYS A 185 36.12 -8.64 -7.71
CA CYS A 185 37.40 -7.94 -7.75
C CYS A 185 38.56 -8.80 -8.30
N GLY A 186 38.29 -10.05 -8.69
CA GLY A 186 39.32 -10.99 -9.14
C GLY A 186 40.34 -11.26 -8.04
N TRP A 187 39.87 -11.58 -6.83
CA TRP A 187 40.75 -11.89 -5.70
C TRP A 187 41.79 -12.95 -6.06
N ASP A 188 43.06 -12.74 -5.68
CA ASP A 188 44.09 -13.77 -5.81
C ASP A 188 43.85 -14.87 -4.78
N TYR A 189 43.25 -15.96 -5.25
CA TYR A 189 42.97 -17.13 -4.42
C TYR A 189 44.24 -17.89 -4.06
N ASP A 190 45.33 -17.79 -4.84
CA ASP A 190 46.53 -18.60 -4.71
C ASP A 190 47.48 -18.12 -3.61
N ALA A 191 47.39 -16.84 -3.25
CA ALA A 191 48.17 -16.25 -2.16
C ALA A 191 47.62 -16.64 -0.78
N VAL A 192 48.52 -16.90 0.18
CA VAL A 192 48.17 -16.99 1.60
C VAL A 192 47.94 -15.57 2.12
N TRP A 193 46.74 -15.29 2.61
CA TRP A 193 46.35 -13.95 3.01
C TRP A 193 46.84 -13.62 4.43
N ASP A 194 47.47 -12.45 4.57
CA ASP A 194 47.95 -11.87 5.84
C ASP A 194 46.85 -11.10 6.61
N GLY A 195 45.62 -11.09 6.10
CA GLY A 195 44.48 -10.39 6.69
C GLY A 195 44.45 -8.88 6.44
N VAL A 196 45.45 -8.31 5.74
CA VAL A 196 45.60 -6.86 5.58
C VAL A 196 45.79 -6.47 4.12
N THR A 197 46.59 -7.22 3.38
CA THR A 197 46.93 -6.95 1.99
C THR A 197 45.69 -7.07 1.10
N ASN A 198 45.48 -6.08 0.23
CA ASN A 198 44.43 -6.16 -0.78
C ASN A 198 44.92 -7.02 -1.94
N LEU A 199 44.32 -8.21 -2.10
CA LEU A 199 44.64 -9.17 -3.15
C LEU A 199 43.70 -9.07 -4.36
N CYS A 200 42.89 -8.01 -4.47
CA CYS A 200 42.07 -7.77 -5.66
C CYS A 200 42.94 -7.40 -6.87
N THR A 201 42.62 -7.99 -8.04
CA THR A 201 43.34 -7.74 -9.30
C THR A 201 42.59 -6.79 -10.24
N ASP A 202 41.27 -6.66 -10.09
CA ASP A 202 40.42 -5.75 -10.87
C ASP A 202 39.89 -4.59 -10.02
N ALA A 203 40.44 -3.40 -10.26
CA ALA A 203 40.03 -2.16 -9.58
C ALA A 203 38.59 -1.73 -9.91
N ALA A 204 38.10 -2.01 -11.11
CA ALA A 204 36.71 -1.69 -11.48
C ALA A 204 35.73 -2.62 -10.76
N GLY A 205 36.08 -3.91 -10.72
CA GLY A 205 35.41 -4.94 -9.94
C GLY A 205 35.36 -4.63 -8.45
N GLU A 206 36.48 -4.20 -7.86
CA GLU A 206 36.54 -3.78 -6.45
C GLU A 206 35.60 -2.60 -6.18
N LYS A 207 35.66 -1.55 -7.01
CA LYS A 207 34.81 -0.37 -6.87
C LYS A 207 33.32 -0.72 -6.96
N GLU A 208 32.93 -1.64 -7.84
CA GLU A 208 31.54 -2.07 -7.95
C GLU A 208 31.12 -3.02 -6.83
N GLY A 209 32.05 -3.87 -6.38
CA GLY A 209 31.89 -4.75 -5.22
C GLY A 209 31.64 -4.01 -3.91
N ARG A 210 32.12 -2.76 -3.78
CA ARG A 210 31.90 -1.88 -2.60
C ARG A 210 30.56 -1.12 -2.62
N LYS A 211 29.70 -1.35 -3.61
CA LYS A 211 28.42 -0.62 -3.79
C LYS A 211 27.19 -1.48 -3.48
N SER A 212 27.18 -2.23 -2.38
CA SER A 212 26.03 -3.10 -2.08
C SER A 212 24.82 -2.34 -1.52
N PHE A 213 25.00 -1.45 -0.54
CA PHE A 213 23.86 -0.86 0.18
C PHE A 213 23.54 0.57 -0.28
N PRO A 214 22.29 0.92 -0.64
CA PRO A 214 21.13 0.05 -0.84
C PRO A 214 21.07 -0.49 -2.28
N SER A 215 20.16 -1.46 -2.52
CA SER A 215 19.94 -2.02 -3.86
C SER A 215 19.22 -1.04 -4.79
N GLY A 216 19.87 -0.72 -5.91
CA GLY A 216 19.32 0.18 -6.93
C GLY A 216 18.21 -0.44 -7.78
N HIS A 217 18.29 -1.75 -8.07
CA HIS A 217 17.22 -2.45 -8.79
C HIS A 217 15.96 -2.56 -7.93
N ALA A 218 16.11 -2.83 -6.63
CA ALA A 218 14.97 -2.91 -5.73
C ALA A 218 14.29 -1.53 -5.58
N SER A 219 15.06 -0.46 -5.37
CA SER A 219 14.49 0.89 -5.24
C SER A 219 13.79 1.35 -6.51
N PHE A 220 14.39 1.13 -7.68
CA PHE A 220 13.79 1.46 -8.97
C PHE A 220 12.53 0.64 -9.29
N ALA A 221 12.54 -0.67 -9.00
CA ALA A 221 11.38 -1.53 -9.23
C ALA A 221 10.20 -1.12 -8.33
N TRP A 222 10.45 -0.88 -7.04
CA TRP A 222 9.40 -0.46 -6.11
C TRP A 222 8.87 0.94 -6.43
N VAL A 223 9.71 1.91 -6.79
CA VAL A 223 9.19 3.26 -7.08
C VAL A 223 8.27 3.27 -8.31
N THR A 224 8.64 2.56 -9.38
CA THR A 224 7.84 2.55 -10.61
C THR A 224 6.57 1.72 -10.48
N MET A 225 6.67 0.51 -9.94
CA MET A 225 5.53 -0.42 -9.83
C MET A 225 4.59 -0.08 -8.68
N LEU A 226 5.07 0.45 -7.55
CA LEU A 226 4.18 0.91 -6.49
C LEU A 226 3.42 2.15 -6.94
N LEU A 227 4.07 3.08 -7.65
CA LEU A 227 3.37 4.25 -8.21
C LEU A 227 2.29 3.82 -9.20
N LEU A 228 2.57 2.85 -10.07
CA LEU A 228 1.56 2.25 -10.94
C LEU A 228 0.43 1.60 -10.12
N THR A 229 0.76 0.86 -9.06
CA THR A 229 -0.24 0.24 -8.17
C THR A 229 -1.13 1.30 -7.52
N LEU A 230 -0.57 2.38 -6.99
CA LEU A 230 -1.31 3.49 -6.40
C LEU A 230 -2.22 4.18 -7.42
N TYR A 231 -1.71 4.41 -8.64
CA TYR A 231 -2.49 4.95 -9.75
C TYR A 231 -3.66 4.05 -10.16
N LEU A 232 -3.42 2.74 -10.32
CA LEU A 232 -4.47 1.76 -10.62
C LEU A 232 -5.52 1.68 -9.52
N LEU A 233 -5.09 1.70 -8.24
CA LEU A 233 -5.99 1.76 -7.09
C LEU A 233 -6.85 3.02 -7.14
N GLY A 234 -6.28 4.20 -7.39
CA GLY A 234 -7.01 5.45 -7.57
C GLY A 234 -8.03 5.40 -8.71
N ARG A 235 -7.61 4.98 -9.92
CA ARG A 235 -8.48 4.85 -11.09
C ARG A 235 -9.60 3.83 -10.88
N SER A 236 -9.32 2.72 -10.20
CA SER A 236 -10.32 1.69 -9.88
C SER A 236 -11.47 2.25 -9.03
N ARG A 237 -11.16 3.18 -8.11
CA ARG A 237 -12.15 3.84 -7.24
C ARG A 237 -12.95 4.90 -8.00
N LEU A 238 -12.33 5.65 -8.90
CA LEU A 238 -12.98 6.70 -9.69
C LEU A 238 -14.01 6.17 -10.69
N ASN A 239 -13.70 5.05 -11.34
CA ASN A 239 -14.57 4.46 -12.36
C ASN A 239 -15.75 3.66 -11.77
N CYS A 240 -15.94 3.70 -10.45
CA CYS A 240 -17.10 3.12 -9.79
C CYS A 240 -18.26 4.14 -9.72
N SER A 241 -18.85 4.51 -10.86
CA SER A 241 -19.86 5.60 -10.93
C SER A 241 -21.30 5.18 -10.61
N ARG A 242 -21.63 3.89 -10.53
CA ARG A 242 -22.98 3.41 -10.17
C ARG A 242 -22.86 2.14 -9.34
N ARG A 243 -22.81 2.27 -8.00
CA ARG A 243 -22.85 1.11 -7.08
C ARG A 243 -24.29 0.57 -7.04
N SER A 244 -24.66 -0.21 -8.05
CA SER A 244 -25.75 -1.17 -7.89
C SER A 244 -25.23 -2.30 -6.98
N GLU A 245 -25.98 -2.50 -5.91
CA GLU A 245 -25.85 -3.45 -4.80
C GLU A 245 -26.08 -4.90 -5.25
N SER A 246 -25.16 -5.45 -6.05
CA SER A 246 -25.19 -6.86 -6.44
C SER A 246 -23.98 -7.61 -5.90
N ALA A 247 -24.23 -8.76 -5.27
CA ALA A 247 -23.23 -9.60 -4.61
C ALA A 247 -22.11 -10.06 -5.57
N VAL A 248 -22.43 -10.33 -6.85
CA VAL A 248 -21.46 -10.70 -7.90
C VAL A 248 -20.41 -9.59 -8.12
N ARG A 249 -20.78 -8.34 -7.83
CA ARG A 249 -19.90 -7.18 -7.94
C ARG A 249 -18.95 -7.03 -6.75
N GLY A 250 -19.24 -7.64 -5.60
CA GLY A 250 -18.37 -7.70 -4.42
C GLY A 250 -17.10 -8.51 -4.66
N GLY A 251 -17.25 -9.74 -5.19
CA GLY A 251 -16.12 -10.56 -5.64
C GLY A 251 -15.30 -9.88 -6.74
N THR A 252 -15.95 -9.15 -7.65
CA THR A 252 -15.27 -8.35 -8.68
C THR A 252 -14.42 -7.22 -8.08
N LYS A 253 -14.80 -6.60 -6.95
CA LYS A 253 -13.98 -5.59 -6.26
C LYS A 253 -12.72 -6.21 -5.66
N ALA A 254 -12.84 -7.38 -5.05
CA ALA A 254 -11.70 -8.09 -4.45
C ALA A 254 -10.72 -8.58 -5.54
N LEU A 255 -11.23 -9.07 -6.67
CA LEU A 255 -10.41 -9.41 -7.84
C LEU A 255 -9.70 -8.18 -8.42
N LYS A 256 -10.41 -7.04 -8.58
CA LYS A 256 -9.78 -5.78 -9.03
C LYS A 256 -8.69 -5.32 -8.08
N LEU A 257 -8.89 -5.45 -6.76
CA LEU A 257 -7.88 -5.14 -5.77
C LEU A 257 -6.62 -5.99 -6.00
N PHE A 258 -6.79 -7.32 -6.11
CA PHE A 258 -5.68 -8.23 -6.37
C PHE A 258 -4.94 -7.90 -7.69
N LEU A 259 -5.68 -7.62 -8.78
CA LEU A 259 -5.10 -7.22 -10.06
C LEU A 259 -4.31 -5.91 -9.97
N CYS A 260 -4.75 -4.94 -9.15
CA CYS A 260 -3.99 -3.72 -8.91
C CYS A 260 -2.66 -3.97 -8.19
N PHE A 261 -2.50 -5.09 -7.47
CA PHE A 261 -1.26 -5.47 -6.78
C PHE A 261 -0.26 -6.26 -7.62
N VAL A 262 -0.63 -6.69 -8.83
CA VAL A 262 0.28 -7.41 -9.74
C VAL A 262 1.59 -6.65 -9.99
N PRO A 263 1.62 -5.31 -10.19
CA PRO A 263 2.88 -4.58 -10.31
C PRO A 263 3.77 -4.70 -9.06
N CYS A 264 3.20 -4.65 -7.85
CA CYS A 264 3.98 -4.88 -6.62
C CYS A 264 4.58 -6.29 -6.55
N LEU A 265 3.89 -7.32 -7.07
CA LEU A 265 4.46 -8.67 -7.17
C LEU A 265 5.65 -8.70 -8.14
N ALA A 266 5.57 -7.98 -9.25
CA ALA A 266 6.69 -7.82 -10.18
C ALA A 266 7.87 -7.08 -9.52
N ALA A 267 7.62 -6.05 -8.71
CA ALA A 267 8.67 -5.38 -7.93
C ALA A 267 9.32 -6.31 -6.90
N SER A 268 8.53 -7.08 -6.16
CA SER A 268 9.04 -8.10 -5.24
C SER A 268 9.88 -9.16 -5.95
N TRP A 269 9.44 -9.62 -7.14
CA TRP A 269 10.20 -10.55 -7.96
C TRP A 269 11.57 -9.99 -8.35
N VAL A 270 11.62 -8.79 -8.95
CA VAL A 270 12.87 -8.11 -9.30
C VAL A 270 13.77 -7.92 -8.08
N ALA A 271 13.21 -7.50 -6.95
CA ALA A 271 13.96 -7.33 -5.70
C ALA A 271 14.62 -8.64 -5.25
N ILE A 272 13.91 -9.78 -5.32
CA ILE A 272 14.42 -11.10 -4.91
C ILE A 272 15.47 -11.65 -5.88
N THR A 273 15.36 -11.37 -7.18
CA THR A 273 16.42 -11.80 -8.11
C THR A 273 17.80 -11.30 -7.69
N ARG A 274 17.91 -10.17 -6.97
CA ARG A 274 19.19 -9.67 -6.45
C ARG A 274 19.82 -10.52 -5.35
N SER A 275 19.05 -11.28 -4.58
CA SER A 275 19.61 -12.27 -3.65
C SER A 275 19.93 -13.59 -4.36
N ILE A 276 19.14 -13.98 -5.36
CA ILE A 276 19.40 -15.18 -6.17
C ILE A 276 20.71 -15.01 -6.94
N ASP A 277 20.94 -13.84 -7.53
CA ASP A 277 22.09 -13.56 -8.38
C ASP A 277 23.37 -13.25 -7.56
N ASN A 278 23.33 -13.30 -6.23
CA ASN A 278 24.42 -12.95 -5.30
C ASN A 278 24.93 -11.49 -5.39
N TRP A 279 24.08 -10.56 -5.85
CA TRP A 279 24.46 -9.14 -5.99
C TRP A 279 24.27 -8.32 -4.72
N HIS A 280 23.29 -8.69 -3.88
CA HIS A 280 22.90 -7.89 -2.72
C HIS A 280 22.50 -8.77 -1.53
N HIS A 281 22.80 -8.28 -0.32
CA HIS A 281 22.24 -8.87 0.89
C HIS A 281 20.75 -8.50 1.01
N TYR A 282 19.99 -9.31 1.74
CA TYR A 282 18.56 -9.09 1.99
C TYR A 282 18.25 -7.73 2.63
N SER A 283 19.13 -7.22 3.50
CA SER A 283 18.98 -5.89 4.09
C SER A 283 19.16 -4.77 3.08
N ASP A 284 20.03 -4.94 2.07
CA ASP A 284 20.22 -3.98 0.98
C ASP A 284 18.97 -3.91 0.09
N ILE A 285 18.38 -5.09 -0.18
CA ILE A 285 17.14 -5.25 -0.96
C ILE A 285 15.97 -4.61 -0.22
N LEU A 286 15.84 -4.86 1.10
CA LEU A 286 14.80 -4.28 1.94
C LEU A 286 14.92 -2.75 2.01
N ALA A 287 16.11 -2.22 2.26
CA ALA A 287 16.33 -0.77 2.31
C ALA A 287 16.04 -0.10 0.97
N GLY A 288 16.52 -0.69 -0.14
CA GLY A 288 16.20 -0.20 -1.48
C GLY A 288 14.69 -0.19 -1.74
N SER A 289 14.00 -1.28 -1.40
CA SER A 289 12.54 -1.40 -1.53
C SER A 289 11.80 -0.31 -0.74
N ILE A 290 12.20 -0.04 0.50
CA ILE A 290 11.61 1.00 1.36
C ILE A 290 11.85 2.40 0.76
N ILE A 291 13.06 2.70 0.30
CA ILE A 291 13.39 3.98 -0.36
C ILE A 291 12.51 4.18 -1.60
N GLY A 292 12.37 3.15 -2.44
CA GLY A 292 11.51 3.18 -3.62
C GLY A 292 10.04 3.38 -3.27
N ALA A 293 9.54 2.64 -2.28
CA ALA A 293 8.15 2.72 -1.84
C ALA A 293 7.79 4.09 -1.25
N ILE A 294 8.63 4.63 -0.37
CA ILE A 294 8.44 5.98 0.19
C ILE A 294 8.46 7.02 -0.93
N SER A 295 9.39 6.89 -1.88
CA SER A 295 9.50 7.81 -3.02
C SER A 295 8.24 7.81 -3.89
N ALA A 296 7.67 6.63 -4.16
CA ALA A 296 6.41 6.49 -4.88
C ALA A 296 5.24 7.12 -4.12
N CYS A 297 5.12 6.83 -2.82
CA CYS A 297 4.05 7.38 -1.99
C CYS A 297 4.10 8.92 -1.92
N LEU A 298 5.28 9.49 -1.73
CA LEU A 298 5.47 10.94 -1.70
C LEU A 298 5.16 11.58 -3.06
N ALA A 299 5.72 11.07 -4.15
CA ALA A 299 5.48 11.60 -5.50
C ALA A 299 4.00 11.47 -5.92
N TYR A 300 3.35 10.36 -5.56
CA TYR A 300 1.92 10.18 -5.76
C TYR A 300 1.13 11.20 -4.92
N SER A 301 1.43 11.35 -3.63
CA SER A 301 0.71 12.27 -2.74
C SER A 301 0.86 13.75 -3.11
N TYR A 302 1.98 14.11 -3.76
CA TYR A 302 2.22 15.45 -4.25
C TYR A 302 1.29 15.81 -5.43
N ASN A 303 1.05 14.86 -6.33
CA ASN A 303 0.32 15.11 -7.58
C ASN A 303 -1.13 14.60 -7.57
N TYR A 304 -1.46 13.64 -6.71
CA TYR A 304 -2.75 12.96 -6.65
C TYR A 304 -3.36 12.99 -5.26
N GLY A 305 -4.69 13.07 -5.22
CA GLY A 305 -5.47 12.86 -4.01
C GLY A 305 -5.25 11.46 -3.43
N SER A 306 -5.12 11.39 -2.10
CA SER A 306 -4.93 10.15 -1.35
C SER A 306 -5.93 9.06 -1.77
N ILE A 307 -5.42 7.85 -2.03
CA ILE A 307 -6.25 6.68 -2.35
C ILE A 307 -7.22 6.31 -1.22
N PHE A 308 -6.95 6.79 -0.01
CA PHE A 308 -7.79 6.57 1.17
C PHE A 308 -8.89 7.64 1.32
N CYS A 309 -8.82 8.75 0.58
CA CYS A 309 -9.84 9.79 0.58
C CYS A 309 -10.82 9.56 -0.58
N TRP A 310 -12.00 9.01 -0.31
CA TRP A 310 -12.98 8.68 -1.34
C TRP A 310 -13.37 9.84 -2.28
N LYS A 311 -13.49 11.07 -1.77
CA LYS A 311 -13.95 12.22 -2.57
C LYS A 311 -12.96 12.57 -3.69
N TYR A 312 -11.68 12.30 -3.45
CA TYR A 312 -10.57 12.77 -4.27
C TYR A 312 -9.61 11.65 -4.71
N ALA A 313 -9.90 10.39 -4.36
CA ALA A 313 -9.01 9.25 -4.59
C ALA A 313 -8.65 9.14 -6.07
N GLY A 314 -7.37 9.27 -6.40
CA GLY A 314 -6.88 9.14 -7.78
C GLY A 314 -7.20 10.33 -8.70
N LEU A 315 -7.78 11.42 -8.19
CA LEU A 315 -7.86 12.67 -8.95
C LEU A 315 -6.54 13.43 -8.82
N PRO A 316 -6.02 14.02 -9.91
CA PRO A 316 -4.93 14.96 -9.82
C PRO A 316 -5.28 16.16 -8.93
N CYS A 317 -4.30 16.67 -8.18
CA CYS A 317 -4.46 17.79 -7.25
C CYS A 317 -5.02 19.04 -7.94
N GLU A 318 -4.61 19.35 -9.17
CA GLU A 318 -5.15 20.48 -9.92
C GLU A 318 -6.64 20.32 -10.22
N ALA A 319 -7.06 19.12 -10.64
CA ALA A 319 -8.48 18.83 -10.88
C ALA A 319 -9.32 18.93 -9.60
N ILE A 320 -8.73 18.67 -8.43
CA ILE A 320 -9.37 18.88 -7.13
C ILE A 320 -9.52 20.38 -6.85
N HIS A 321 -8.46 21.18 -7.05
CA HIS A 321 -8.48 22.62 -6.83
C HIS A 321 -9.49 23.32 -7.75
N GLU A 322 -9.54 22.96 -9.03
CA GLU A 322 -10.51 23.52 -9.97
C GLU A 322 -11.96 23.23 -9.57
N LYS A 323 -12.23 22.02 -9.06
CA LYS A 323 -13.55 21.69 -8.51
C LYS A 323 -13.90 22.53 -7.28
N ILE A 324 -12.94 22.76 -6.37
CA ILE A 324 -13.15 23.57 -5.17
C ILE A 324 -13.40 25.03 -5.56
N LYS A 325 -12.59 25.61 -6.45
CA LYS A 325 -12.79 26.97 -6.97
C LYS A 325 -14.16 27.12 -7.62
N THR A 326 -14.54 26.18 -8.48
CA THR A 326 -15.84 26.19 -9.17
C THR A 326 -16.99 26.21 -8.16
N VAL A 327 -16.95 25.34 -7.14
CA VAL A 327 -17.97 25.32 -6.07
C VAL A 327 -18.01 26.64 -5.31
N LEU A 328 -16.85 27.20 -4.95
CA LEU A 328 -16.80 28.51 -4.28
C LEU A 328 -17.40 29.61 -5.15
N VAL A 329 -17.06 29.67 -6.44
CA VAL A 329 -17.64 30.63 -7.38
C VAL A 329 -19.16 30.48 -7.48
N TYR A 330 -19.68 29.25 -7.55
CA TYR A 330 -21.13 29.04 -7.53
C TYR A 330 -21.77 29.46 -6.20
N ILE A 331 -21.13 29.22 -5.07
CA ILE A 331 -21.60 29.71 -3.76
C ILE A 331 -21.60 31.24 -3.73
N TYR A 332 -20.54 31.88 -4.23
CA TYR A 332 -20.46 33.34 -4.33
C TYR A 332 -21.52 33.92 -5.26
N ILE A 333 -21.74 33.32 -6.43
CA ILE A 333 -22.80 33.72 -7.37
C ILE A 333 -24.18 33.51 -6.74
N PHE A 334 -24.42 32.37 -6.09
CA PHE A 334 -25.68 32.09 -5.41
C PHE A 334 -25.93 33.05 -4.25
N ALA A 335 -24.91 33.34 -3.44
CA ALA A 335 -24.97 34.36 -2.40
C ALA A 335 -25.22 35.75 -2.98
N PHE A 336 -24.60 36.09 -4.11
CA PHE A 336 -24.82 37.33 -4.85
C PHE A 336 -26.28 37.44 -5.38
N PHE A 337 -26.85 36.36 -5.90
CA PHE A 337 -28.25 36.31 -6.34
C PHE A 337 -29.26 36.38 -5.20
N ILE A 338 -28.94 35.83 -4.02
CA ILE A 338 -29.81 35.92 -2.83
C ILE A 338 -29.72 37.29 -2.16
N THR A 339 -28.53 37.91 -2.12
CA THR A 339 -28.32 39.17 -1.39
C THR A 339 -28.53 40.42 -2.24
N GLY A 340 -28.58 40.33 -3.57
CA GLY A 340 -29.01 41.44 -4.44
C GLY A 340 -28.22 42.74 -4.26
N MET A 341 -26.96 42.68 -3.82
CA MET A 341 -26.13 43.87 -3.60
C MET A 341 -24.97 43.90 -4.61
N SER A 342 -25.16 44.72 -5.64
CA SER A 342 -24.08 45.34 -6.42
C SER A 342 -23.41 46.40 -5.55
N ASP A 343 -22.35 46.03 -4.85
CA ASP A 343 -21.18 46.84 -4.49
C ASP A 343 -20.55 46.33 -3.19
N VAL A 344 -19.39 45.68 -3.31
CA VAL A 344 -18.44 45.57 -2.20
C VAL A 344 -17.07 45.99 -2.71
N ALA A 345 -16.87 47.30 -2.75
CA ALA A 345 -15.55 47.89 -2.71
C ALA A 345 -15.01 47.82 -1.27
N THR A 346 -13.85 47.18 -1.12
CA THR A 346 -12.83 47.38 -0.07
C THR A 346 -13.27 47.98 1.28
N ALA A 347 -13.28 47.15 2.32
CA ALA A 347 -13.05 47.60 3.70
C ALA A 347 -12.23 46.57 4.49
N ASN A 348 -11.12 47.04 5.05
CA ASN A 348 -10.15 46.32 5.85
C ASN A 348 -10.73 45.74 7.15
N GLY A 349 -10.13 44.64 7.61
CA GLY A 349 -9.86 44.38 9.03
C GLY A 349 -11.06 44.03 9.92
N GLY A 350 -11.39 42.75 9.98
CA GLY A 350 -12.26 42.19 11.03
C GLY A 350 -12.46 40.69 10.81
N GLY A 351 -11.98 39.87 11.75
CA GLY A 351 -11.99 38.41 11.62
C GLY A 351 -13.40 37.85 11.42
N PHE A 352 -13.59 37.13 10.31
CA PHE A 352 -14.80 36.36 10.06
C PHE A 352 -14.71 35.05 10.86
N ARG A 353 -15.45 34.99 11.96
CA ARG A 353 -15.70 33.79 12.75
C ARG A 353 -16.78 33.00 12.01
N PRO A 354 -16.56 31.75 11.57
CA PRO A 354 -17.65 30.95 11.05
C PRO A 354 -18.65 30.72 12.19
N GLU A 355 -19.89 31.14 12.02
CA GLU A 355 -20.99 30.69 12.88
C GLU A 355 -21.02 29.16 12.86
N ALA A 356 -21.04 28.59 14.07
CA ALA A 356 -21.17 27.17 14.27
C ALA A 356 -22.60 26.77 13.90
N ASP A 357 -22.77 26.17 12.71
CA ASP A 357 -23.97 25.41 12.42
C ASP A 357 -24.14 24.32 13.47
N GLY A 358 -25.12 24.53 14.35
CA GLY A 358 -25.45 23.65 15.44
C GLY A 358 -25.72 22.23 14.95
N TYR A 359 -24.97 21.29 15.51
CA TYR A 359 -25.27 19.87 15.44
C TYR A 359 -26.65 19.61 16.09
N GLN A 360 -27.72 19.52 15.29
CA GLN A 360 -28.93 18.84 15.75
C GLN A 360 -28.77 17.34 15.54
N ALA A 361 -28.76 16.60 16.65
CA ALA A 361 -28.81 15.15 16.64
C ALA A 361 -30.17 14.70 16.10
N VAL A 362 -30.19 14.21 14.86
CA VAL A 362 -31.37 13.51 14.32
C VAL A 362 -31.46 12.17 15.04
N HIS A 363 -32.41 12.05 15.96
CA HIS A 363 -32.80 10.80 16.59
C HIS A 363 -33.30 9.82 15.53
N THR A 364 -32.68 8.65 15.44
CA THR A 364 -33.28 7.47 14.80
C THR A 364 -34.49 7.04 15.64
N PRO A 365 -35.71 6.93 15.09
CA PRO A 365 -36.84 6.47 15.85
C PRO A 365 -36.66 4.98 16.20
N THR A 366 -36.95 4.65 17.45
CA THR A 366 -37.07 3.28 17.95
C THR A 366 -38.33 2.64 17.37
N LEU A 367 -38.20 1.44 16.81
CA LEU A 367 -39.34 0.61 16.44
C LEU A 367 -39.89 -0.03 17.72
N ASP A 368 -40.95 0.57 18.28
CA ASP A 368 -41.75 -0.06 19.33
C ASP A 368 -42.97 -0.75 18.72
N GLU A 369 -43.05 -2.07 18.87
CA GLU A 369 -44.27 -2.86 18.68
C GLU A 369 -45.08 -2.88 19.99
N LYS A 370 -46.32 -2.33 20.00
CA LYS A 370 -47.58 -3.02 20.42
C LYS A 370 -48.78 -2.07 20.70
N HIS A 371 -49.93 -2.49 20.13
CA HIS A 371 -51.35 -2.16 20.44
C HIS A 371 -51.85 -0.73 20.12
N SER A 372 -53.08 -0.47 19.70
CA SER A 372 -54.34 -1.24 19.64
C SER A 372 -55.23 -0.71 18.50
N SER A 373 -56.09 -1.60 17.98
CA SER A 373 -57.34 -1.40 17.23
C SER A 373 -57.87 0.01 16.92
N ASP A 374 -58.14 0.29 15.64
CA ASP A 374 -59.52 0.61 15.24
C ASP A 374 -59.77 0.42 13.73
N THR A 375 -61.01 0.00 13.45
CA THR A 375 -61.48 -0.49 12.15
C THR A 375 -62.03 0.66 11.32
N THR A 376 -61.63 0.77 10.04
CA THR A 376 -62.46 1.40 9.00
C THR A 376 -62.10 0.85 7.64
N THR A 377 -63.08 0.23 7.00
CA THR A 377 -63.06 -0.42 5.69
C THR A 377 -63.31 0.57 4.56
N VAL A 378 -62.40 0.65 3.57
CA VAL A 378 -62.62 1.23 2.23
C VAL A 378 -61.81 0.38 1.22
N PRO A 379 -62.32 0.10 0.00
CA PRO A 379 -61.95 -1.10 -0.77
C PRO A 379 -60.63 -0.97 -1.56
N ALA A 380 -60.09 -2.16 -1.86
CA ALA A 380 -58.80 -2.40 -2.50
C ALA A 380 -58.69 -1.78 -3.90
N ASP A 381 -57.70 -0.92 -4.08
CA ASP A 381 -57.08 -0.67 -5.38
C ASP A 381 -55.65 -1.26 -5.39
N SER A 382 -55.35 -1.86 -6.53
CA SER A 382 -54.18 -2.64 -6.92
C SER A 382 -52.83 -2.15 -6.37
N THR A 383 -52.34 -2.86 -5.35
CA THR A 383 -50.92 -2.79 -4.97
C THR A 383 -50.10 -3.65 -5.92
N GLU A 384 -49.26 -3.02 -6.74
CA GLU A 384 -48.11 -3.69 -7.34
C GLU A 384 -47.23 -4.24 -6.20
N VAL A 385 -47.40 -5.52 -5.91
CA VAL A 385 -46.55 -6.27 -4.97
C VAL A 385 -45.17 -6.39 -5.60
N ARG A 386 -44.27 -5.47 -5.25
CA ARG A 386 -42.84 -5.59 -5.53
C ARG A 386 -42.35 -6.88 -4.83
N PRO A 387 -41.84 -7.90 -5.56
CA PRO A 387 -41.58 -9.21 -4.98
C PRO A 387 -40.56 -9.09 -3.85
N SER A 388 -40.90 -9.64 -2.68
CA SER A 388 -40.01 -9.83 -1.54
C SER A 388 -38.66 -10.40 -2.03
N PRO A 389 -37.52 -9.74 -1.75
CA PRO A 389 -36.24 -10.24 -2.20
C PRO A 389 -36.03 -11.64 -1.62
N LYS A 390 -35.81 -12.62 -2.51
CA LYS A 390 -35.58 -14.02 -2.14
C LYS A 390 -34.57 -14.09 -0.99
N LYS A 391 -34.81 -14.94 0.02
CA LYS A 391 -33.98 -15.09 1.24
C LYS A 391 -32.46 -15.16 0.97
N TRP A 392 -32.08 -15.75 -0.18
CA TRP A 392 -30.72 -15.82 -0.70
C TRP A 392 -30.10 -14.47 -1.08
N HIS A 393 -30.89 -13.55 -1.64
CA HIS A 393 -30.45 -12.22 -2.03
C HIS A 393 -30.05 -11.38 -0.80
N LYS A 394 -30.80 -11.55 0.30
CA LYS A 394 -30.49 -10.98 1.61
C LYS A 394 -29.19 -11.58 2.18
N LEU A 395 -29.06 -12.91 2.15
CA LEU A 395 -27.85 -13.60 2.60
C LEU A 395 -26.57 -13.17 1.85
N PHE A 396 -26.59 -13.16 0.51
CA PHE A 396 -25.41 -12.84 -0.30
C PHE A 396 -25.01 -11.36 -0.26
N HIS A 397 -25.99 -10.46 -0.17
CA HIS A 397 -25.75 -9.03 -0.18
C HIS A 397 -25.46 -8.49 1.22
N GLU A 398 -26.33 -8.76 2.20
CA GLU A 398 -26.18 -8.23 3.56
C GLU A 398 -25.07 -8.93 4.33
N TYR A 399 -24.74 -10.21 4.11
CA TYR A 399 -23.64 -10.85 4.87
C TYR A 399 -22.31 -10.89 4.11
N ARG A 400 -22.22 -10.23 2.95
CA ARG A 400 -20.98 -10.12 2.14
C ARG A 400 -20.30 -11.48 1.86
N VAL A 401 -21.09 -12.57 1.79
CA VAL A 401 -20.61 -13.97 1.76
C VAL A 401 -19.62 -14.23 0.63
N ILE A 402 -19.84 -13.62 -0.54
CA ILE A 402 -18.95 -13.78 -1.72
C ILE A 402 -17.55 -13.23 -1.45
N GLU A 403 -17.44 -12.15 -0.69
CA GLU A 403 -16.15 -11.51 -0.40
C GLU A 403 -15.37 -12.33 0.63
N TYR A 404 -16.06 -12.93 1.61
CA TYR A 404 -15.46 -13.92 2.50
C TYR A 404 -15.01 -15.18 1.76
N ALA A 405 -15.88 -15.74 0.90
CA ALA A 405 -15.54 -16.92 0.11
C ALA A 405 -14.31 -16.67 -0.78
N PHE A 406 -14.24 -15.50 -1.43
CA PHE A 406 -13.10 -15.11 -2.24
C PHE A 406 -11.82 -14.93 -1.40
N ALA A 407 -11.90 -14.30 -0.22
CA ALA A 407 -10.77 -14.19 0.70
C ALA A 407 -10.26 -15.57 1.14
N ILE A 408 -11.16 -16.51 1.47
CA ILE A 408 -10.81 -17.88 1.84
C ILE A 408 -10.13 -18.62 0.67
N VAL A 409 -10.68 -18.52 -0.54
CA VAL A 409 -10.08 -19.14 -1.75
C VAL A 409 -8.68 -18.57 -2.00
N LEU A 410 -8.51 -17.25 -1.95
CA LEU A 410 -7.20 -16.62 -2.11
C LEU A 410 -6.23 -17.03 -1.00
N TYR A 411 -6.70 -17.18 0.24
CA TYR A 411 -5.87 -17.67 1.34
C TYR A 411 -5.43 -19.12 1.13
N ILE A 412 -6.31 -19.99 0.63
CA ILE A 412 -5.96 -21.37 0.26
C ILE A 412 -4.91 -21.36 -0.85
N ILE A 413 -5.10 -20.53 -1.89
CA ILE A 413 -4.12 -20.34 -2.97
C ILE A 413 -2.78 -19.85 -2.39
N ALA A 414 -2.78 -18.85 -1.51
CA ALA A 414 -1.60 -18.31 -0.86
C ALA A 414 -0.84 -19.36 -0.03
N ARG A 415 -1.56 -20.22 0.69
CA ARG A 415 -0.99 -21.34 1.46
C ARG A 415 -0.44 -22.44 0.55
N ARG A 416 -1.09 -22.68 -0.59
CA ARG A 416 -0.69 -23.72 -1.56
C ARG A 416 0.41 -23.28 -2.52
N LEU A 417 0.60 -21.97 -2.69
CA LEU A 417 1.67 -21.39 -3.52
C LEU A 417 3.05 -21.97 -3.15
N GLY A 418 3.25 -22.24 -1.87
CA GLY A 418 4.45 -22.88 -1.33
C GLY A 418 4.77 -24.27 -1.92
N LYS A 419 3.77 -24.98 -2.44
CA LYS A 419 3.94 -26.30 -3.09
C LYS A 419 4.11 -26.19 -4.61
N TRP A 420 3.67 -25.09 -5.22
CA TRP A 420 3.72 -24.89 -6.67
C TRP A 420 5.01 -24.22 -7.12
N VAL A 421 5.62 -23.42 -6.26
CA VAL A 421 6.87 -22.72 -6.54
C VAL A 421 8.03 -23.55 -6.00
N LYS A 422 8.88 -24.07 -6.88
CA LYS A 422 10.10 -24.80 -6.49
C LYS A 422 10.99 -23.89 -5.64
N MET A 423 11.44 -24.40 -4.51
CA MET A 423 12.32 -23.66 -3.61
C MET A 423 13.68 -23.44 -4.25
N HIS A 424 14.16 -22.19 -4.21
CA HIS A 424 15.52 -21.87 -4.59
C HIS A 424 16.50 -22.41 -3.54
N ARG A 425 17.43 -23.29 -3.96
CA ARG A 425 18.47 -23.85 -3.10
C ARG A 425 19.79 -23.14 -3.37
N ARG A 426 20.23 -22.34 -2.40
CA ARG A 426 21.55 -21.67 -2.42
C ARG A 426 22.66 -22.64 -1.99
N ALA A 427 23.86 -22.42 -2.52
CA ALA A 427 25.07 -23.08 -2.03
C ALA A 427 25.30 -22.77 -0.53
N PHE A 428 25.97 -23.66 0.18
CA PHE A 428 26.33 -23.44 1.57
C PHE A 428 27.43 -22.38 1.69
N PRO A 429 27.24 -21.33 2.52
CA PRO A 429 28.32 -20.44 2.92
C PRO A 429 29.45 -21.24 3.55
N ARG A 430 30.68 -20.99 3.08
CA ARG A 430 31.86 -21.73 3.47
C ARG A 430 33.01 -20.79 3.80
N ILE A 431 33.78 -21.16 4.81
CA ILE A 431 34.99 -20.47 5.21
C ILE A 431 36.15 -21.27 4.67
N GLU A 432 36.99 -20.63 3.86
CA GLU A 432 38.26 -21.21 3.42
C GLU A 432 39.40 -20.69 4.29
N MET A 433 40.16 -21.60 4.88
CA MET A 433 41.36 -21.30 5.66
C MET A 433 42.57 -21.87 4.93
N ARG A 434 43.34 -21.02 4.28
CA ARG A 434 44.53 -21.45 3.53
C ARG A 434 45.74 -21.47 4.46
N LEU A 435 46.32 -22.66 4.66
CA LEU A 435 47.49 -22.85 5.53
C LEU A 435 48.81 -22.69 4.76
N ASN A 436 48.82 -23.11 3.50
CA ASN A 436 49.96 -22.99 2.59
C ASN A 436 49.45 -22.93 1.13
N SER A 437 50.35 -22.91 0.15
CA SER A 437 50.00 -22.84 -1.28
C SER A 437 49.22 -24.06 -1.80
N THR A 438 49.16 -25.18 -1.08
CA THR A 438 48.55 -26.45 -1.54
C THR A 438 47.44 -26.99 -0.63
N THR A 439 47.25 -26.42 0.56
CA THR A 439 46.41 -26.98 1.63
C THR A 439 45.47 -25.92 2.18
N SER A 440 44.17 -26.17 2.02
CA SER A 440 43.06 -25.39 2.56
C SER A 440 42.22 -26.25 3.48
N ILE A 441 41.71 -25.67 4.57
CA ILE A 441 40.70 -26.28 5.43
C ILE A 441 39.39 -25.54 5.20
N TRP A 442 38.30 -26.29 5.11
CA TRP A 442 36.95 -25.75 4.96
C TRP A 442 36.21 -25.76 6.29
N GLY A 443 35.60 -24.63 6.62
CA GLY A 443 34.75 -24.45 7.79
C GLY A 443 33.35 -24.06 7.39
N ARG A 444 32.38 -24.40 8.24
CA ARG A 444 31.02 -23.88 8.15
C ARG A 444 30.98 -22.44 8.65
N ASP A 445 30.05 -21.65 8.12
CA ASP A 445 29.81 -20.30 8.64
C ASP A 445 29.13 -20.33 10.03
N PRO A 446 29.77 -19.80 11.08
CA PRO A 446 29.22 -19.80 12.44
C PRO A 446 27.96 -18.94 12.60
N ALA A 447 27.65 -18.05 11.66
CA ALA A 447 26.42 -17.27 11.69
C ALA A 447 25.14 -18.13 11.54
N MET A 448 25.27 -19.36 11.04
CA MET A 448 24.18 -20.34 10.88
C MET A 448 24.25 -21.51 11.87
N ASP A 449 25.21 -21.49 12.79
CA ASP A 449 25.49 -22.54 13.77
C ASP A 449 24.91 -22.22 15.15
N GLN A 450 23.88 -21.35 15.19
CA GLN A 450 23.20 -21.05 16.44
C GLN A 450 22.27 -22.20 16.84
N GLU A 451 22.14 -22.44 18.15
CA GLU A 451 21.23 -23.44 18.68
C GLU A 451 19.77 -23.11 18.34
N LYS A 452 18.99 -24.13 17.97
CA LYS A 452 17.56 -24.03 17.72
C LYS A 452 16.80 -24.00 19.04
N LEU A 453 16.60 -22.79 19.55
CA LEU A 453 15.81 -22.57 20.75
C LEU A 453 14.31 -22.86 20.51
N SER A 454 13.61 -23.17 21.61
CA SER A 454 12.16 -23.36 21.61
C SER A 454 11.47 -22.06 21.21
N GLU A 455 10.42 -22.15 20.40
CA GLU A 455 9.68 -20.96 19.99
C GLU A 455 8.88 -20.42 21.18
N GLN A 456 9.18 -19.20 21.62
CA GLN A 456 8.40 -18.53 22.67
C GLN A 456 6.94 -18.34 22.24
N VAL A 457 6.76 -18.01 20.96
CA VAL A 457 5.44 -17.85 20.34
C VAL A 457 5.34 -18.78 19.13
N PRO A 458 4.81 -20.00 19.31
CA PRO A 458 4.52 -20.90 18.21
C PRO A 458 3.47 -20.30 17.26
N MET A 459 3.56 -20.63 15.97
CA MET A 459 2.65 -20.06 14.96
C MET A 459 1.16 -20.34 15.27
N TYR A 460 0.82 -21.55 15.74
CA TYR A 460 -0.56 -21.89 16.08
C TYR A 460 -1.09 -21.04 17.25
N MET A 461 -0.27 -20.82 18.27
CA MET A 461 -0.61 -19.99 19.43
C MET A 461 -0.81 -18.54 19.00
N LEU A 462 0.10 -18.02 18.17
CA LEU A 462 -0.04 -16.68 17.59
C LEU A 462 -1.38 -16.52 16.86
N ILE A 463 -1.73 -17.47 15.99
CA ILE A 463 -3.00 -17.44 15.25
C ILE A 463 -4.18 -17.44 16.22
N ILE A 464 -4.25 -18.38 17.15
CA ILE A 464 -5.39 -18.52 18.07
C ILE A 464 -5.53 -17.27 18.96
N VAL A 465 -4.44 -16.87 19.63
CA VAL A 465 -4.47 -15.79 20.62
C VAL A 465 -4.71 -14.43 19.95
N SER A 466 -4.04 -14.13 18.84
CA SER A 466 -4.23 -12.83 18.17
C SER A 466 -5.62 -12.66 17.58
N LEU A 467 -6.19 -13.72 16.99
CA LEU A 467 -7.57 -13.70 16.50
C LEU A 467 -8.57 -13.63 17.65
N ALA A 468 -8.35 -14.37 18.73
CA ALA A 468 -9.20 -14.29 19.92
C ALA A 468 -9.21 -12.87 20.50
N ILE A 469 -8.04 -12.24 20.67
CA ILE A 469 -7.94 -10.84 21.12
C ILE A 469 -8.70 -9.91 20.17
N ALA A 470 -8.47 -10.01 18.85
CA ALA A 470 -9.12 -9.15 17.87
C ALA A 470 -10.65 -9.30 17.88
N ILE A 471 -11.16 -10.53 17.94
CA ILE A 471 -12.59 -10.83 17.97
C ILE A 471 -13.22 -10.37 19.29
N VAL A 472 -12.62 -10.68 20.43
CA VAL A 472 -13.13 -10.28 21.75
C VAL A 472 -13.17 -8.77 21.88
N VAL A 473 -12.10 -8.06 21.52
CA VAL A 473 -12.07 -6.59 21.56
C VAL A 473 -13.14 -6.00 20.63
N ASN A 474 -13.31 -6.56 19.43
CA ASN A 474 -14.34 -6.10 18.51
C ASN A 474 -15.76 -6.36 19.04
N LEU A 475 -16.03 -7.53 19.62
CA LEU A 475 -17.31 -7.85 20.29
C LEU A 475 -17.57 -6.91 21.46
N SER A 476 -16.57 -6.66 22.31
CA SER A 476 -16.71 -5.74 23.43
C SER A 476 -17.09 -4.34 22.94
N ILE A 477 -16.42 -3.81 21.91
CA ILE A 477 -16.67 -2.46 21.38
C ILE A 477 -18.06 -2.32 20.76
N ASN A 478 -18.56 -3.35 20.09
CA ASN A 478 -19.85 -3.29 19.41
C ASN A 478 -21.04 -3.65 20.31
N TYR A 479 -20.87 -4.55 21.29
CA TYR A 479 -22.00 -5.06 22.06
C TYR A 479 -21.93 -4.73 23.56
N VAL A 480 -20.75 -4.58 24.15
CA VAL A 480 -20.61 -4.35 25.60
C VAL A 480 -20.51 -2.86 25.90
N PHE A 481 -19.57 -2.15 25.25
CA PHE A 481 -19.33 -0.73 25.51
C PHE A 481 -20.54 0.18 25.26
N PRO A 482 -21.37 -0.01 24.22
CA PRO A 482 -22.56 0.82 24.02
C PRO A 482 -23.60 0.68 25.14
N ARG A 483 -23.58 -0.42 25.90
CA ARG A 483 -24.43 -0.63 27.08
C ARG A 483 -23.88 0.04 28.34
N LEU A 484 -22.55 0.19 28.43
CA LEU A 484 -21.87 0.75 29.61
C LEU A 484 -21.57 2.25 29.48
N VAL A 485 -21.33 2.72 28.26
CA VAL A 485 -20.91 4.07 27.92
C VAL A 485 -21.72 4.51 26.70
N LYS A 486 -22.08 5.80 26.60
CA LYS A 486 -22.73 6.38 25.41
C LYS A 486 -21.76 6.38 24.21
N VAL A 487 -21.55 5.20 23.62
CA VAL A 487 -20.79 4.99 22.39
C VAL A 487 -21.79 4.76 21.27
N ARG A 488 -21.52 5.34 20.09
CA ARG A 488 -22.39 5.16 18.94
C ARG A 488 -22.39 3.70 18.48
N ASP A 489 -23.58 3.11 18.40
CA ASP A 489 -23.78 1.82 17.76
C ASP A 489 -23.67 1.97 16.24
N ILE A 490 -23.01 1.02 15.58
CA ILE A 490 -22.80 1.02 14.14
C ILE A 490 -23.20 -0.35 13.63
N GLU A 491 -24.27 -0.37 12.85
CA GLU A 491 -24.75 -1.60 12.24
C GLU A 491 -23.65 -2.21 11.36
N HIS A 492 -23.52 -3.54 11.44
CA HIS A 492 -22.59 -4.37 10.67
C HIS A 492 -21.07 -4.15 10.88
N ASP A 493 -20.66 -3.33 11.85
CA ASP A 493 -19.24 -3.05 12.10
C ASP A 493 -18.43 -4.31 12.48
N PHE A 494 -19.04 -5.24 13.22
CA PHE A 494 -18.42 -6.54 13.56
C PHE A 494 -18.01 -7.34 12.32
N ARG A 495 -18.91 -7.46 11.34
CA ARG A 495 -18.68 -8.20 10.10
C ARG A 495 -17.57 -7.53 9.27
N ASP A 496 -17.67 -6.22 9.05
CA ASP A 496 -16.70 -5.50 8.20
C ASP A 496 -15.29 -5.48 8.79
N PHE A 497 -15.16 -5.51 10.12
CA PHE A 497 -13.90 -5.73 10.81
C PHE A 497 -13.32 -7.12 10.51
N LEU A 498 -14.12 -8.18 10.64
CA LEU A 498 -13.67 -9.55 10.36
C LEU A 498 -13.25 -9.73 8.90
N LEU A 499 -13.95 -9.09 7.96
CA LEU A 499 -13.56 -9.13 6.56
C LEU A 499 -12.23 -8.41 6.33
N SER A 500 -12.03 -7.24 6.95
CA SER A 500 -10.76 -6.51 6.89
C SER A 500 -9.61 -7.35 7.44
N LEU A 501 -9.85 -8.05 8.55
CA LEU A 501 -8.89 -8.95 9.17
C LEU A 501 -8.52 -10.11 8.23
N GLY A 502 -9.50 -10.78 7.65
CA GLY A 502 -9.28 -11.86 6.68
C GLY A 502 -8.53 -11.41 5.42
N GLN A 503 -8.86 -10.23 4.89
CA GLN A 503 -8.18 -9.64 3.74
C GLN A 503 -6.71 -9.30 4.04
N ALA A 504 -6.41 -8.72 5.21
CA ALA A 504 -5.04 -8.41 5.63
C ALA A 504 -4.19 -9.68 5.76
N ILE A 505 -4.72 -10.71 6.43
CA ILE A 505 -4.03 -12.01 6.59
C ILE A 505 -3.76 -12.64 5.22
N THR A 506 -4.75 -12.63 4.33
CA THR A 506 -4.64 -13.22 2.99
C THR A 506 -3.56 -12.53 2.16
N LEU A 507 -3.57 -11.19 2.11
CA LEU A 507 -2.60 -10.41 1.34
C LEU A 507 -1.17 -10.58 1.90
N SER A 508 -1.01 -10.53 3.22
CA SER A 508 0.27 -10.77 3.91
C SER A 508 0.80 -12.18 3.63
N THR A 509 -0.05 -13.21 3.79
CA THR A 509 0.34 -14.62 3.59
C THR A 509 0.73 -14.89 2.14
N PHE A 510 0.00 -14.34 1.18
CA PHE A 510 0.29 -14.49 -0.24
C PHE A 510 1.69 -13.95 -0.56
N LEU A 511 1.98 -12.71 -0.14
CA LEU A 511 3.26 -12.07 -0.44
C LEU A 511 4.42 -12.76 0.29
N VAL A 512 4.28 -13.10 1.57
CA VAL A 512 5.33 -13.80 2.33
C VAL A 512 5.64 -15.18 1.74
N ASN A 513 4.63 -15.98 1.40
CA ASN A 513 4.86 -17.31 0.84
C ASN A 513 5.46 -17.26 -0.56
N PHE A 514 5.04 -16.28 -1.39
CA PHE A 514 5.66 -16.03 -2.69
C PHE A 514 7.16 -15.77 -2.54
N MET A 515 7.55 -14.94 -1.56
CA MET A 515 8.95 -14.54 -1.38
C MET A 515 9.81 -15.61 -0.68
N LYS A 516 9.27 -16.33 0.30
CA LYS A 516 10.00 -17.39 1.03
C LYS A 516 10.55 -18.46 0.09
N ASN A 517 9.75 -18.91 -0.87
CA ASN A 517 10.18 -19.98 -1.78
C ASN A 517 11.23 -19.53 -2.80
N MET A 518 11.28 -18.25 -3.12
CA MET A 518 12.18 -17.75 -4.16
C MET A 518 13.55 -17.33 -3.60
N THR A 519 13.65 -17.04 -2.30
CA THR A 519 14.86 -16.47 -1.70
C THR A 519 15.88 -17.50 -1.26
N GLY A 520 15.46 -18.61 -0.64
CA GLY A 520 16.36 -19.66 -0.16
C GLY A 520 17.31 -19.20 0.96
N ARG A 521 16.93 -18.20 1.76
CA ARG A 521 17.78 -17.69 2.85
C ARG A 521 17.84 -18.67 4.03
N PHE A 522 19.05 -19.05 4.41
CA PHE A 522 19.32 -19.82 5.62
C PHE A 522 18.92 -19.07 6.90
N ARG A 523 18.38 -19.82 7.87
CA ARG A 523 18.12 -19.34 9.23
C ARG A 523 19.42 -19.32 10.06
N PRO A 524 19.48 -18.52 11.14
CA PRO A 524 20.63 -18.55 12.06
C PRO A 524 20.86 -19.90 12.75
N CYS A 525 19.83 -20.74 12.90
CA CYS A 525 19.92 -22.10 13.45
C CYS A 525 19.79 -23.20 12.39
N PHE A 526 20.35 -22.98 11.20
CA PHE A 526 20.17 -23.90 10.07
C PHE A 526 20.79 -25.29 10.32
N TYR A 527 22.04 -25.37 10.79
CA TYR A 527 22.74 -26.65 10.94
C TYR A 527 22.09 -27.57 11.99
N ASP A 528 21.65 -27.00 13.10
CA ASP A 528 20.89 -27.72 14.12
C ASP A 528 19.50 -28.15 13.59
N MET A 529 18.87 -27.33 12.75
CA MET A 529 17.57 -27.65 12.18
C MET A 529 17.62 -28.83 11.20
N CYS A 530 18.68 -28.94 10.37
CA CYS A 530 18.79 -30.01 9.39
C CYS A 530 19.47 -31.28 9.94
N GLY A 531 19.86 -31.29 11.21
CA GLY A 531 20.59 -32.41 11.82
C GLY A 531 21.95 -32.64 11.16
N TRP A 532 22.74 -31.58 11.05
CA TRP A 532 24.07 -31.63 10.42
C TRP A 532 24.99 -32.67 11.09
N ASN A 533 25.71 -33.47 10.31
CA ASN A 533 26.68 -34.42 10.83
C ASN A 533 28.00 -33.72 11.22
N TYR A 534 28.26 -33.60 12.53
CA TYR A 534 29.46 -32.95 13.09
C TYR A 534 30.68 -33.88 13.18
N ASP A 535 30.50 -35.19 13.02
CA ASP A 535 31.58 -36.18 13.16
C ASP A 535 32.47 -36.26 11.91
N VAL A 536 32.01 -35.69 10.79
CA VAL A 536 32.71 -35.70 9.50
C VAL A 536 33.38 -34.34 9.25
N VAL A 537 34.67 -34.38 8.91
CA VAL A 537 35.38 -33.19 8.41
C VAL A 537 34.78 -32.79 7.07
N TRP A 538 34.21 -31.59 7.02
CA TRP A 538 33.51 -31.12 5.84
C TRP A 538 34.48 -30.74 4.73
N ASP A 539 34.20 -31.19 3.50
CA ASP A 539 35.00 -30.91 2.30
C ASP A 539 34.64 -29.58 1.61
N GLY A 540 33.69 -28.82 2.18
CA GLY A 540 33.23 -27.54 1.65
C GLY A 540 32.14 -27.64 0.59
N THR A 541 31.67 -28.85 0.23
CA THR A 541 30.67 -29.05 -0.84
C THR A 541 29.60 -30.09 -0.53
N THR A 542 29.93 -31.12 0.23
CA THR A 542 29.02 -32.22 0.58
C THR A 542 27.87 -31.73 1.45
N ASP A 543 26.66 -32.23 1.16
CA ASP A 543 25.51 -32.03 2.03
C ASP A 543 25.54 -33.08 3.15
N LEU A 544 25.69 -32.61 4.39
CA LEU A 544 25.77 -33.45 5.59
C LEU A 544 24.49 -33.34 6.45
N CYS A 545 23.42 -32.76 5.93
CA CYS A 545 22.12 -32.74 6.60
C CYS A 545 21.47 -34.12 6.60
N SER A 546 20.88 -34.52 7.74
CA SER A 546 20.19 -35.81 7.91
C SER A 546 18.66 -35.69 7.85
N ASP A 547 18.10 -34.52 8.19
CA ASP A 547 16.67 -34.22 8.14
C ASP A 547 16.33 -33.32 6.95
N SER A 548 15.62 -33.89 5.96
CA SER A 548 15.19 -33.16 4.76
C SER A 548 14.13 -32.10 5.05
N ASP A 549 13.24 -32.34 6.00
CA ASP A 549 12.20 -31.36 6.37
C ASP A 549 12.83 -30.18 7.11
N GLY A 550 13.82 -30.48 7.96
CA GLY A 550 14.68 -29.50 8.62
C GLY A 550 15.47 -28.63 7.65
N ASP A 551 16.11 -29.22 6.64
CA ASP A 551 16.81 -28.49 5.57
C ASP A 551 15.86 -27.55 4.81
N ASP A 552 14.68 -28.05 4.43
CA ASP A 552 13.67 -27.29 3.70
C ASP A 552 13.10 -26.11 4.52
N GLU A 553 12.89 -26.27 5.83
CA GLU A 553 12.40 -25.19 6.70
C GLU A 553 13.53 -24.21 7.10
N GLY A 554 14.76 -24.73 7.19
CA GLY A 554 15.98 -23.97 7.46
C GLY A 554 16.31 -22.96 6.37
N ARG A 555 15.86 -23.19 5.12
CA ARG A 555 16.05 -22.29 3.95
C ARG A 555 14.94 -21.26 3.75
N LYS A 556 13.92 -21.24 4.62
CA LYS A 556 12.75 -20.34 4.51
C LYS A 556 12.81 -19.16 5.48
N SER A 557 13.99 -18.56 5.68
CA SER A 557 14.13 -17.46 6.66
C SER A 557 13.46 -16.15 6.22
N PHE A 558 13.67 -15.70 4.98
CA PHE A 558 13.22 -14.38 4.54
C PHE A 558 11.92 -14.46 3.69
N PRO A 559 10.91 -13.61 3.95
CA PRO A 559 10.67 -12.78 5.15
C PRO A 559 10.06 -13.61 6.31
N SER A 560 9.99 -13.02 7.51
CA SER A 560 9.38 -13.67 8.68
C SER A 560 7.86 -13.72 8.58
N GLY A 561 7.30 -14.94 8.63
CA GLY A 561 5.84 -15.17 8.61
C GLY A 561 5.15 -14.85 9.94
N HIS A 562 5.79 -15.09 11.09
CA HIS A 562 5.22 -14.73 12.40
C HIS A 562 5.09 -13.21 12.52
N SER A 563 6.12 -12.47 12.10
CA SER A 563 6.10 -11.01 12.11
C SER A 563 4.99 -10.46 11.20
N SER A 564 4.92 -10.93 9.95
CA SER A 564 3.91 -10.45 9.00
C SER A 564 2.48 -10.79 9.42
N PHE A 565 2.27 -11.96 10.02
CA PHE A 565 0.96 -12.36 10.55
C PHE A 565 0.57 -11.48 11.73
N ALA A 566 1.46 -11.31 12.71
CA ALA A 566 1.21 -10.48 13.90
C ALA A 566 0.86 -9.03 13.51
N TRP A 567 1.63 -8.41 12.61
CA TRP A 567 1.36 -7.05 12.12
C TRP A 567 0.10 -6.97 11.25
N SER A 568 -0.28 -8.03 10.52
CA SER A 568 -1.52 -8.03 9.75
C SER A 568 -2.77 -8.04 10.64
N VAL A 569 -2.76 -8.81 11.74
CA VAL A 569 -3.88 -8.90 12.68
C VAL A 569 -3.94 -7.68 13.60
N MET A 570 -2.84 -7.42 14.31
CA MET A 570 -2.78 -6.34 15.29
C MET A 570 -2.78 -4.96 14.64
N GLY A 571 -2.24 -4.84 13.42
CA GLY A 571 -2.31 -3.60 12.66
C GLY A 571 -3.75 -3.23 12.28
N VAL A 572 -4.57 -4.20 11.83
CA VAL A 572 -5.99 -3.96 11.56
C VAL A 572 -6.72 -3.61 12.85
N LEU A 573 -6.43 -4.30 13.96
CA LEU A 573 -7.00 -3.99 15.26
C LEU A 573 -6.64 -2.58 15.72
N THR A 574 -5.38 -2.16 15.62
CA THR A 574 -4.96 -0.79 15.96
C THR A 574 -5.66 0.26 15.09
N LEU A 575 -5.74 0.06 13.77
CA LEU A 575 -6.45 0.99 12.89
C LEU A 575 -7.95 1.06 13.20
N TYR A 576 -8.56 -0.07 13.52
CA TYR A 576 -9.94 -0.14 13.98
C TYR A 576 -10.16 0.63 15.29
N LEU A 577 -9.31 0.40 16.29
CA LEU A 577 -9.37 1.12 17.57
C LEU A 577 -9.17 2.63 17.37
N LEU A 578 -8.21 3.05 16.55
CA LEU A 578 -7.99 4.46 16.21
C LEU A 578 -9.21 5.08 15.52
N GLY A 579 -9.85 4.36 14.60
CA GLY A 579 -11.09 4.78 13.97
C GLY A 579 -12.23 4.94 14.97
N ARG A 580 -12.44 3.95 15.84
CA ARG A 580 -13.49 3.97 16.87
C ARG A 580 -13.26 5.04 17.94
N ALA A 581 -12.01 5.25 18.36
CA ALA A 581 -11.65 6.28 19.34
C ALA A 581 -12.02 7.69 18.86
N ARG A 582 -11.91 7.95 17.54
CA ARG A 582 -12.30 9.23 16.92
C ARG A 582 -13.81 9.42 16.78
N LEU A 583 -14.61 8.35 16.89
CA LEU A 583 -16.07 8.40 16.84
C LEU A 583 -16.72 8.67 18.20
N THR A 584 -15.93 8.69 19.29
CA THR A 584 -16.44 9.08 20.62
C THR A 584 -16.70 10.59 20.63
N SER A 585 -17.92 11.00 20.98
CA SER A 585 -18.47 12.35 20.80
C SER A 585 -17.48 13.48 21.14
N ALA A 586 -17.43 14.46 20.24
CA ALA A 586 -16.83 15.77 20.48
C ALA A 586 -17.73 16.54 21.44
N GLU A 587 -17.63 16.27 22.74
CA GLU A 587 -18.12 17.22 23.72
C GLU A 587 -17.12 18.37 23.77
N GLN A 588 -17.57 19.53 23.31
CA GLN A 588 -16.82 20.75 23.08
C GLN A 588 -16.49 21.45 24.40
N SER A 589 -15.78 20.77 25.31
CA SER A 589 -15.28 21.36 26.55
C SER A 589 -13.77 21.24 26.59
N SER A 590 -13.08 22.32 26.24
CA SER A 590 -11.61 22.45 26.21
C SER A 590 -11.02 22.41 27.63
N SER A 591 -11.11 21.28 28.30
CA SER A 591 -10.46 21.02 29.59
C SER A 591 -9.18 20.21 29.39
N ILE A 592 -8.13 20.55 30.13
CA ILE A 592 -6.84 19.83 30.16
C ILE A 592 -7.05 18.33 30.41
N LEU A 593 -8.07 17.97 31.21
CA LEU A 593 -8.43 16.58 31.50
C LEU A 593 -8.92 15.83 30.25
N GLN A 594 -9.73 16.46 29.38
CA GLN A 594 -10.19 15.84 28.13
C GLN A 594 -9.05 15.67 27.11
N GLU A 595 -8.11 16.61 27.05
CA GLU A 595 -6.90 16.46 26.22
C GLU A 595 -6.01 15.31 26.70
N GLY A 596 -5.87 15.17 28.03
CA GLY A 596 -5.26 14.01 28.66
C GLY A 596 -5.95 12.71 28.25
N ILE A 597 -7.27 12.61 28.41
CA ILE A 597 -8.07 11.44 28.00
C ILE A 597 -7.91 11.12 26.51
N ARG A 598 -7.84 12.12 25.63
CA ARG A 598 -7.61 11.92 24.19
C ARG A 598 -6.24 11.30 23.92
N THR A 599 -5.22 11.74 24.64
CA THR A 599 -3.84 11.23 24.53
C THR A 599 -3.73 9.81 25.10
N PHE A 600 -4.35 9.54 26.24
CA PHE A 600 -4.41 8.19 26.82
C PHE A 600 -5.15 7.21 25.89
N LYS A 601 -6.26 7.62 25.25
CA LYS A 601 -6.96 6.80 24.25
C LYS A 601 -6.03 6.39 23.09
N LEU A 602 -5.18 7.29 22.61
CA LEU A 602 -4.21 6.96 21.55
C LEU A 602 -3.22 5.90 22.03
N PHE A 603 -2.68 6.01 23.24
CA PHE A 603 -1.75 5.02 23.80
C PHE A 603 -2.35 3.60 23.80
N PHE A 604 -3.59 3.45 24.30
CA PHE A 604 -4.27 2.15 24.33
C PHE A 604 -4.54 1.58 22.93
N CYS A 605 -4.78 2.44 21.92
CA CYS A 605 -4.97 1.99 20.54
C CYS A 605 -3.70 1.37 19.93
N PHE A 606 -2.51 1.71 20.43
CA PHE A 606 -1.22 1.18 19.95
C PHE A 606 -0.73 -0.06 20.72
N LEU A 607 -1.39 -0.48 21.79
CA LEU A 607 -1.04 -1.72 22.49
C LEU A 607 -0.99 -2.97 21.58
N PRO A 608 -1.91 -3.17 20.61
CA PRO A 608 -1.80 -4.28 19.67
C PRO A 608 -0.49 -4.23 18.86
N CYS A 609 -0.06 -3.05 18.41
CA CYS A 609 1.23 -2.88 17.72
C CYS A 609 2.42 -3.22 18.62
N LEU A 610 2.38 -2.93 19.92
CA LEU A 610 3.40 -3.38 20.86
C LEU A 610 3.43 -4.90 20.98
N GLY A 611 2.26 -5.55 21.02
CA GLY A 611 2.16 -7.01 20.98
C GLY A 611 2.76 -7.60 19.70
N ALA A 612 2.49 -6.99 18.53
CA ALA A 612 3.10 -7.41 17.27
C ALA A 612 4.62 -7.20 17.24
N ALA A 613 5.11 -6.09 17.78
CA ALA A 613 6.54 -5.83 17.91
C ALA A 613 7.22 -6.83 18.84
N TRP A 614 6.59 -7.18 19.98
CA TRP A 614 7.09 -8.19 20.90
C TRP A 614 7.21 -9.56 20.21
N VAL A 615 6.15 -10.02 19.53
CA VAL A 615 6.19 -11.27 18.73
C VAL A 615 7.30 -11.22 17.68
N ALA A 616 7.46 -10.08 16.98
CA ALA A 616 8.52 -9.90 16.00
C ALA A 616 9.92 -10.02 16.64
N ILE A 617 10.14 -9.43 17.82
CA ILE A 617 11.41 -9.51 18.57
C ILE A 617 11.71 -10.95 19.00
N THR A 618 10.71 -11.73 19.42
CA THR A 618 10.95 -13.14 19.82
C THR A 618 11.63 -13.96 18.73
N ARG A 619 11.45 -13.61 17.46
CA ARG A 619 12.09 -14.31 16.33
C ARG A 619 13.60 -14.17 16.28
N SER A 620 14.12 -13.08 16.85
CA SER A 620 15.56 -12.89 17.01
C SER A 620 16.09 -13.62 18.24
N THR A 621 15.34 -13.63 19.35
CA THR A 621 15.75 -14.34 20.58
C THR A 621 15.67 -15.86 20.45
N ASP A 622 14.81 -16.37 19.55
CA ASP A 622 14.64 -17.81 19.30
C ASP A 622 15.59 -18.31 18.18
N ASN A 623 16.55 -17.48 17.73
CA ASN A 623 17.49 -17.75 16.61
C ASN A 623 16.81 -18.15 15.28
N ARG A 624 15.54 -17.77 15.09
CA ARG A 624 14.73 -18.21 13.93
C ARG A 624 14.94 -17.35 12.69
N HIS A 625 15.28 -16.08 12.87
CA HIS A 625 15.29 -15.08 11.81
C HIS A 625 16.32 -13.98 12.05
N HIS A 626 16.86 -13.43 10.96
CA HIS A 626 17.66 -12.22 11.01
C HIS A 626 16.76 -10.98 11.14
N TYR A 627 17.30 -9.86 11.64
CA TYR A 627 16.55 -8.61 11.79
C TYR A 627 15.88 -8.12 10.49
N SER A 628 16.56 -8.24 9.34
CA SER A 628 15.97 -7.88 8.05
C SER A 628 14.75 -8.74 7.68
N ASP A 629 14.73 -10.01 8.09
CA ASP A 629 13.62 -10.92 7.81
C ASP A 629 12.39 -10.50 8.63
N ILE A 630 12.62 -10.11 9.88
CA ILE A 630 11.62 -9.64 10.83
C ILE A 630 11.02 -8.30 10.35
N VAL A 631 11.86 -7.32 10.01
CA VAL A 631 11.41 -6.00 9.52
C VAL A 631 10.66 -6.12 8.21
N ALA A 632 11.16 -6.92 7.25
CA ALA A 632 10.44 -7.17 6.00
C ALA A 632 9.05 -7.76 6.25
N GLY A 633 8.96 -8.76 7.13
CA GLY A 633 7.68 -9.33 7.56
C GLY A 633 6.74 -8.28 8.17
N SER A 634 7.23 -7.45 9.10
CA SER A 634 6.45 -6.39 9.73
C SER A 634 5.89 -5.39 8.73
N VAL A 635 6.72 -4.92 7.78
CA VAL A 635 6.32 -3.94 6.75
C VAL A 635 5.24 -4.52 5.86
N ILE A 636 5.37 -5.78 5.44
CA ILE A 636 4.35 -6.48 4.63
C ILE A 636 3.03 -6.59 5.40
N GLY A 637 3.08 -7.01 6.66
CA GLY A 637 1.91 -7.14 7.52
C GLY A 637 1.19 -5.81 7.75
N ALA A 638 1.95 -4.76 8.09
CA ALA A 638 1.43 -3.42 8.33
C ALA A 638 0.83 -2.80 7.06
N ALA A 639 1.49 -2.96 5.90
CA ALA A 639 0.95 -2.51 4.63
C ALA A 639 -0.37 -3.23 4.28
N ALA A 640 -0.41 -4.55 4.46
CA ALA A 640 -1.63 -5.34 4.24
C ALA A 640 -2.77 -4.92 5.17
N ALA A 641 -2.46 -4.64 6.44
CA ALA A 641 -3.43 -4.11 7.41
C ALA A 641 -3.98 -2.74 6.99
N CYS A 642 -3.11 -1.79 6.62
CA CYS A 642 -3.51 -0.47 6.13
C CYS A 642 -4.43 -0.57 4.91
N LEU A 643 -4.09 -1.43 3.95
CA LEU A 643 -4.86 -1.60 2.72
C LEU A 643 -6.22 -2.26 2.98
N ALA A 644 -6.26 -3.33 3.77
CA ALA A 644 -7.49 -4.05 4.08
C ALA A 644 -8.43 -3.20 4.95
N TYR A 645 -7.90 -2.47 5.93
CA TYR A 645 -8.69 -1.54 6.74
C TYR A 645 -9.32 -0.47 5.86
N ASN A 646 -8.54 0.27 5.07
CA ASN A 646 -9.06 1.31 4.18
C ASN A 646 -9.86 0.75 2.97
N HIS A 647 -9.88 -0.57 2.77
CA HIS A 647 -10.76 -1.19 1.79
C HIS A 647 -12.21 -1.20 2.26
N ASN A 648 -12.43 -1.45 3.56
CA ASN A 648 -13.76 -1.59 4.17
C ASN A 648 -14.19 -0.38 5.02
N TYR A 649 -13.23 0.37 5.57
CA TYR A 649 -13.46 1.52 6.43
C TYR A 649 -13.02 2.84 5.78
N GLY A 650 -13.64 3.94 6.21
CA GLY A 650 -13.16 5.28 5.92
C GLY A 650 -11.81 5.56 6.58
N SER A 651 -10.98 6.34 5.89
CA SER A 651 -9.64 6.69 6.35
C SER A 651 -9.67 7.35 7.73
N ILE A 652 -8.76 6.92 8.62
CA ILE A 652 -8.60 7.52 9.95
C ILE A 652 -8.23 9.00 9.89
N TYR A 653 -7.70 9.49 8.77
CA TYR A 653 -7.33 10.89 8.56
C TYR A 653 -8.52 11.78 8.18
N SER A 654 -9.67 11.21 7.80
CA SER A 654 -10.86 11.96 7.39
C SER A 654 -11.84 12.08 8.56
N TRP A 655 -11.94 13.26 9.19
CA TRP A 655 -12.77 13.47 10.40
C TRP A 655 -14.23 13.03 10.22
N GLU A 656 -14.84 13.31 9.08
CA GLU A 656 -16.24 12.97 8.78
C GLU A 656 -16.52 11.46 8.64
N MET A 657 -15.49 10.66 8.32
CA MET A 657 -15.64 9.27 7.89
C MET A 657 -14.72 8.30 8.63
N ALA A 658 -13.89 8.77 9.56
CA ALA A 658 -12.95 7.95 10.30
C ALA A 658 -13.67 6.86 11.09
N GLY A 659 -13.23 5.61 10.95
CA GLY A 659 -13.79 4.47 11.68
C GLY A 659 -15.19 4.03 11.25
N LEU A 660 -15.78 4.67 10.24
CA LEU A 660 -17.09 4.28 9.70
C LEU A 660 -16.92 3.24 8.57
N PRO A 661 -17.70 2.15 8.59
CA PRO A 661 -17.78 1.23 7.47
C PRO A 661 -18.32 1.92 6.21
N TRP A 662 -17.89 1.43 5.04
CA TRP A 662 -18.20 2.09 3.78
C TRP A 662 -19.69 2.05 3.42
N GLU A 663 -20.42 1.01 3.85
CA GLU A 663 -21.87 0.88 3.66
C GLU A 663 -22.62 1.99 4.42
N THR A 664 -22.32 2.16 5.71
CA THR A 664 -22.90 3.22 6.56
C THR A 664 -22.65 4.62 5.99
N ILE A 665 -21.48 4.85 5.36
CA ILE A 665 -21.16 6.13 4.72
C ILE A 665 -22.05 6.39 3.50
N HIS A 666 -22.38 5.36 2.71
CA HIS A 666 -23.30 5.52 1.57
C HIS A 666 -24.72 5.80 2.01
N GLU A 667 -25.21 5.09 3.03
CA GLU A 667 -26.56 5.28 3.56
C GLU A 667 -26.76 6.72 4.06
N ARG A 668 -25.81 7.23 4.85
CA ARG A 668 -25.84 8.62 5.34
C ARG A 668 -25.89 9.66 4.22
N ARG A 669 -25.31 9.36 3.06
CA ARG A 669 -25.34 10.27 1.90
C ARG A 669 -26.63 10.18 1.11
N LYS A 670 -27.24 8.98 1.00
CA LYS A 670 -28.57 8.83 0.40
C LYS A 670 -29.55 9.71 1.15
N VAL A 671 -29.64 9.61 2.49
CA VAL A 671 -30.56 10.41 3.32
C VAL A 671 -30.37 11.92 3.14
N ARG A 672 -29.12 12.39 3.03
CA ARG A 672 -28.80 13.82 2.87
C ARG A 672 -29.04 14.40 1.47
N CYS A 673 -29.37 13.56 0.48
CA CYS A 673 -29.78 14.01 -0.86
C CYS A 673 -31.30 14.07 -1.02
N TRP A 674 -32.05 13.56 -0.04
CA TRP A 674 -33.52 13.56 -0.01
C TRP A 674 -34.10 14.66 0.91
N LEU A 675 -33.25 15.23 1.77
CA LEU A 675 -33.48 16.48 2.51
C LEU A 675 -32.79 17.60 1.75
#